data_AF-A0AAN8EVH9-F1
#
_entry.id   AF-A0AAN8EVH9-F1
#
_cell.length_a   1.000
_cell.length_b   1.000
_cell.length_c   1.000
_cell.angle_alpha   90.00
_cell.angle_beta   90.00
_cell.angle_gamma   90.00
#
_symmetry.space_group_name_H-M   'P 1'
#
loop_
_entity.id
_entity.type
_entity.pdbx_description
1 polymer ?
#
loop_
_entity_poly.entity_id
_entity_poly.type
_entity_poly.pdbx_seq_one_letter_code
_entity_poly.pdbx_strand_id
1 'polypeptide(L)'
;MPPNSNGLLKRMGISAEATGANECVGMTSWAAHGIQLSHRNFPRAGEVWQHSWVLAHRVRLHDALKQAATSTSGKGKPVRLHLTSPIVDVDPASATIHFKDGSSAQGDLVIGADGVHSVTRTKLPGVSGSRKAFSSGKSAFRFFIHRQILLDDPVTQKYVESEGVMHICYGRDRRIVMYPTSNNTLINFVAIHPETETDQTATGDWNNAAPKGLLLEVFKSFSGDWTKILSYADNDSLKVWKLLDMEVLDTWTDYRLALLGDAAHPFLPHQGQGGGQAIEDAVALGVVLEEGITAVEVPDRLKLYQDIRKERAEKIQLYSRIVGQDNISPKEAATIMLEFTNYNYGHDEFDNAAQRLREWKWAQRPSTYWRMPRAFGPMPGPRQAHDSQPRDGRESTFVTASIKIKTSRTILQNLFPPGSASWRFKSPGTVAYCSFSQTTLNKMQWLSGSGYNHLGLYIHGVEYVKQDGEVVSGTYMPILFENLTDPIISGREELGMPKIYSAIDIERDSKSYHIRTTWNGMTWGRFELNDLEEVNEMNGTTGKISGDTADEGILVDRYLPAVGRENKGKADAQYAVFDRFSNAEPKPQPQRILKSGNASVVLNARDWSALPTLHHIIGRLAEIPVYDVVSAQVVEGVGVPDVSGACRIE
;
A
#
# COMPACT_ATOMS: atom_id res chain seq x y z
N MET A 1 -5.00 25.89 -10.45
CA MET A 1 -4.46 24.56 -10.11
C MET A 1 -3.76 24.65 -8.77
N PRO A 2 -4.42 24.22 -7.69
CA PRO A 2 -3.80 24.17 -6.36
C PRO A 2 -2.70 23.10 -6.24
N PRO A 3 -1.88 23.14 -5.17
CA PRO A 3 -0.68 22.32 -5.02
C PRO A 3 -0.84 20.82 -5.28
N ASN A 4 -1.87 20.21 -4.70
CA ASN A 4 -2.20 18.78 -4.87
C ASN A 4 -2.34 18.40 -6.35
N SER A 5 -3.16 19.15 -7.10
CA SER A 5 -3.37 18.89 -8.52
C SER A 5 -2.17 19.28 -9.40
N ASN A 6 -1.39 20.31 -9.02
CA ASN A 6 -0.19 20.70 -9.74
C ASN A 6 0.89 19.62 -9.63
N GLY A 7 1.05 19.01 -8.45
CA GLY A 7 1.97 17.88 -8.27
C GLY A 7 1.65 16.69 -9.15
N LEU A 8 0.36 16.34 -9.26
CA LEU A 8 -0.09 15.27 -10.14
C LEU A 8 0.19 15.56 -11.62
N LEU A 9 -0.04 16.80 -12.09
CA LEU A 9 0.33 17.21 -13.45
C LEU A 9 1.84 17.03 -13.70
N LYS A 10 2.68 17.50 -12.77
CA LYS A 10 4.15 17.38 -12.87
C LYS A 10 4.59 15.91 -12.87
N ARG A 11 3.94 15.06 -12.08
CA ARG A 11 4.19 13.60 -12.06
C ARG A 11 3.89 12.94 -13.41
N MET A 12 2.90 13.44 -14.14
CA MET A 12 2.59 13.01 -15.51
C MET A 12 3.48 13.68 -16.58
N GLY A 13 4.46 14.50 -16.18
CA GLY A 13 5.33 15.23 -17.10
C GLY A 13 4.69 16.48 -17.72
N ILE A 14 3.57 16.96 -17.16
CA ILE A 14 2.83 18.12 -17.66
C ILE A 14 3.11 19.32 -16.75
N SER A 15 3.68 20.39 -17.29
CA SER A 15 3.84 21.66 -16.58
C SER A 15 2.73 22.63 -16.96
N ALA A 16 1.92 23.02 -15.98
CA ALA A 16 0.93 24.07 -16.18
C ALA A 16 1.61 25.41 -16.49
N GLU A 17 2.76 25.68 -15.88
CA GLU A 17 3.56 26.89 -16.09
C GLU A 17 4.01 27.01 -17.55
N ALA A 18 4.38 25.90 -18.22
CA ALA A 18 4.70 25.87 -19.65
C ALA A 18 3.53 26.29 -20.55
N THR A 19 2.29 26.26 -20.04
CA THR A 19 1.09 26.75 -20.74
C THR A 19 0.80 28.24 -20.48
N GLY A 20 1.66 28.90 -19.72
CA GLY A 20 1.52 30.27 -19.26
C GLY A 20 0.70 30.40 -17.98
N ALA A 21 0.60 29.36 -17.15
CA ALA A 21 0.06 29.51 -15.80
C ALA A 21 1.05 30.31 -14.92
N ASN A 22 0.52 31.22 -14.11
CA ASN A 22 1.35 32.02 -13.21
C ASN A 22 1.39 31.39 -11.82
N GLU A 23 2.52 31.48 -11.13
CA GLU A 23 2.56 31.16 -9.71
C GLU A 23 1.64 32.12 -8.93
N CYS A 24 0.83 31.57 -8.03
CA CYS A 24 -0.01 32.32 -7.11
C CYS A 24 0.84 32.71 -5.90
N VAL A 25 1.42 33.91 -5.90
CA VAL A 25 2.35 34.36 -4.85
C VAL A 25 1.61 34.92 -3.63
N GLY A 26 0.35 35.30 -3.78
CA GLY A 26 -0.46 35.83 -2.70
C GLY A 26 -1.90 36.09 -3.07
N MET A 27 -2.67 36.49 -2.06
CA MET A 27 -4.09 36.81 -2.20
C MET A 27 -4.44 38.07 -1.39
N THR A 28 -5.21 38.96 -2.01
CA THR A 28 -5.71 40.19 -1.40
C THR A 28 -7.24 40.21 -1.39
N SER A 29 -7.84 40.42 -0.23
CA SER A 29 -9.29 40.53 -0.08
C SER A 29 -9.73 41.98 0.11
N TRP A 30 -10.85 42.36 -0.49
CA TRP A 30 -11.38 43.72 -0.54
C TRP A 30 -12.86 43.73 -0.14
N ALA A 31 -13.32 44.81 0.47
CA ALA A 31 -14.74 45.13 0.61
C ALA A 31 -15.25 45.82 -0.66
N ALA A 32 -16.55 45.67 -0.94
CA ALA A 32 -17.20 46.27 -2.11
C ALA A 32 -16.99 47.80 -2.21
N HIS A 33 -16.88 48.51 -1.08
CA HIS A 33 -16.60 49.95 -1.05
C HIS A 33 -15.11 50.32 -1.19
N GLY A 34 -14.25 49.37 -1.58
CA GLY A 34 -12.86 49.62 -1.97
C GLY A 34 -11.81 49.53 -0.85
N ILE A 35 -12.20 49.17 0.39
CA ILE A 35 -11.24 48.99 1.49
C ILE A 35 -10.58 47.62 1.41
N GLN A 36 -9.25 47.57 1.52
CA GLN A 36 -8.50 46.32 1.65
C GLN A 36 -8.77 45.68 3.01
N LEU A 37 -9.25 44.44 3.01
CA LEU A 37 -9.55 43.67 4.21
C LEU A 37 -8.33 42.88 4.70
N SER A 38 -7.57 42.28 3.77
CA SER A 38 -6.36 41.52 4.11
C SER A 38 -5.48 41.31 2.88
N HIS A 39 -4.21 41.03 3.13
CA HIS A 39 -3.26 40.52 2.13
C HIS A 39 -2.44 39.40 2.77
N ARG A 40 -2.24 38.30 2.06
CA ARG A 40 -1.38 37.18 2.52
C ARG A 40 -0.55 36.65 1.37
N ASN A 41 0.73 36.41 1.64
CA ASN A 41 1.62 35.68 0.74
C ASN A 41 1.41 34.18 0.91
N PHE A 42 1.56 33.44 -0.18
CA PHE A 42 1.60 31.98 -0.14
C PHE A 42 3.06 31.49 0.04
N PRO A 43 3.26 30.35 0.72
CA PRO A 43 4.58 29.75 0.86
C PRO A 43 5.13 29.34 -0.51
N ARG A 44 6.45 29.36 -0.65
CA ARG A 44 7.11 28.89 -1.88
C ARG A 44 7.03 27.37 -1.96
N ALA A 45 7.17 26.84 -3.18
CA ALA A 45 7.30 25.39 -3.37
C ALA A 45 8.43 24.82 -2.50
N GLY A 46 8.14 23.73 -1.80
CA GLY A 46 9.07 23.03 -0.92
C GLY A 46 9.12 23.53 0.53
N GLU A 47 8.51 24.68 0.86
CA GLU A 47 8.46 25.17 2.25
C GLU A 47 7.39 24.45 3.08
N VAL A 48 6.16 24.41 2.55
CA VAL A 48 5.01 23.74 3.20
C VAL A 48 4.40 22.70 2.28
N TRP A 49 4.19 23.04 1.01
CA TRP A 49 3.70 22.12 -0.02
C TRP A 49 4.79 21.88 -1.04
N GLN A 50 4.87 20.65 -1.56
CA GLN A 50 5.89 20.27 -2.54
C GLN A 50 5.85 21.14 -3.82
N HIS A 51 4.66 21.64 -4.19
CA HIS A 51 4.44 22.40 -5.42
C HIS A 51 3.63 23.67 -5.18
N SER A 52 3.91 24.70 -5.96
CA SER A 52 3.18 25.97 -5.88
C SER A 52 1.74 25.84 -6.37
N TRP A 53 0.86 26.70 -5.84
CA TRP A 53 -0.44 26.97 -6.47
C TRP A 53 -0.19 27.79 -7.74
N VAL A 54 -0.72 27.35 -8.88
CA VAL A 54 -0.66 28.09 -10.14
C VAL A 54 -2.03 28.51 -10.68
N LEU A 55 -2.08 29.68 -11.31
CA LEU A 55 -3.23 30.35 -11.91
C LEU A 55 -3.21 30.12 -13.42
N ALA A 56 -3.96 29.12 -13.89
CA ALA A 56 -3.90 28.64 -15.26
C ALA A 56 -5.09 29.10 -16.10
N HIS A 57 -4.84 29.36 -17.39
CA HIS A 57 -5.91 29.54 -18.36
C HIS A 57 -6.46 28.18 -18.80
N ARG A 58 -7.75 27.91 -18.52
CA ARG A 58 -8.39 26.59 -18.73
C ARG A 58 -8.13 26.00 -20.11
N VAL A 59 -8.33 26.78 -21.18
CA VAL A 59 -8.18 26.29 -22.56
C VAL A 59 -6.75 25.83 -22.85
N ARG A 60 -5.74 26.59 -22.38
CA ARG A 60 -4.33 26.26 -22.64
C ARG A 60 -3.90 25.02 -21.88
N LEU A 61 -4.32 24.89 -20.62
CA LEU A 61 -4.08 23.69 -19.83
C LEU A 61 -4.77 22.46 -20.44
N HIS A 62 -6.01 22.61 -20.86
CA HIS A 62 -6.76 21.54 -21.54
C HIS A 62 -6.08 21.11 -22.86
N ASP A 63 -5.59 22.07 -23.65
CA ASP A 63 -4.86 21.75 -24.88
C ASP A 63 -3.54 21.03 -24.60
N ALA A 64 -2.80 21.39 -23.55
CA ALA A 64 -1.61 20.67 -23.14
C ALA A 64 -1.92 19.23 -22.69
N LEU A 65 -3.00 19.03 -21.92
CA LEU A 65 -3.47 17.69 -21.55
C LEU A 65 -3.85 16.86 -22.79
N LYS A 66 -4.58 17.47 -23.73
CA LYS A 66 -4.96 16.84 -25.01
C LYS A 66 -3.73 16.44 -25.82
N GLN A 67 -2.74 17.33 -25.93
CA GLN A 67 -1.47 17.03 -26.61
C GLN A 67 -0.74 15.87 -25.94
N ALA A 68 -0.64 15.87 -24.60
CA ALA A 68 0.00 14.78 -23.86
C ALA A 68 -0.71 13.43 -24.10
N ALA A 69 -2.04 13.40 -24.04
CA ALA A 69 -2.84 12.18 -24.22
C ALA A 69 -2.81 11.62 -25.66
N THR A 70 -2.60 12.48 -26.67
CA THR A 70 -2.59 12.10 -28.10
C THR A 70 -1.19 11.95 -28.68
N SER A 71 -0.14 12.26 -27.91
CA SER A 71 1.24 12.15 -28.36
C SER A 71 1.70 10.70 -28.44
N THR A 72 2.50 10.39 -29.47
CA THR A 72 3.21 9.12 -29.64
C THR A 72 4.50 9.03 -28.82
N SER A 73 4.97 10.14 -28.24
CA SER A 73 6.20 10.16 -27.42
C SER A 73 5.97 9.74 -25.97
N GLY A 74 4.71 9.67 -25.51
CA GLY A 74 4.34 9.25 -24.17
C GLY A 74 4.39 7.74 -23.97
N LYS A 75 4.21 7.29 -22.72
CA LYS A 75 4.03 5.87 -22.40
C LYS A 75 2.61 5.43 -22.76
N GLY A 76 2.47 4.23 -23.31
CA GLY A 76 1.17 3.65 -23.68
C GLY A 76 0.71 4.00 -25.09
N LYS A 77 -0.51 3.57 -25.43
CA LYS A 77 -1.11 3.83 -26.74
C LYS A 77 -1.73 5.24 -26.74
N PRO A 78 -1.45 6.10 -27.74
CA PRO A 78 -2.09 7.41 -27.85
C PRO A 78 -3.61 7.29 -27.90
N VAL A 79 -4.29 8.20 -27.20
CA VAL A 79 -5.75 8.25 -27.16
C VAL A 79 -6.29 8.65 -28.54
N ARG A 80 -7.37 7.97 -28.97
CA ARG A 80 -8.13 8.35 -30.17
C ARG A 80 -9.30 9.24 -29.75
N LEU A 81 -9.40 10.41 -30.36
CA LEU A 81 -10.48 11.35 -30.09
C LEU A 81 -11.55 11.26 -31.18
N HIS A 82 -12.77 10.91 -30.77
CA HIS A 82 -13.96 10.93 -31.62
C HIS A 82 -14.82 12.14 -31.23
N LEU A 83 -14.69 13.23 -31.99
CA LEU A 83 -15.43 14.47 -31.74
C LEU A 83 -16.80 14.43 -32.40
N THR A 84 -17.73 15.24 -31.89
CA THR A 84 -19.11 15.32 -32.42
C THR A 84 -19.83 13.96 -32.37
N SER A 85 -19.50 13.13 -31.38
CA SER A 85 -20.08 11.82 -31.13
C SER A 85 -20.90 11.83 -29.83
N PRO A 86 -22.07 12.48 -29.80
CA PRO A 86 -22.88 12.60 -28.58
C PRO A 86 -23.37 11.21 -28.13
N ILE A 87 -23.04 10.86 -26.88
CA ILE A 87 -23.51 9.65 -26.21
C ILE A 87 -24.90 9.93 -25.63
N VAL A 88 -25.84 9.02 -25.89
CA VAL A 88 -27.23 9.13 -25.43
C VAL A 88 -27.59 8.07 -24.40
N ASP A 89 -26.85 6.96 -24.36
CA ASP A 89 -27.08 5.88 -23.43
C ASP A 89 -25.78 5.10 -23.14
N VAL A 90 -25.73 4.43 -21.99
CA VAL A 90 -24.64 3.54 -21.56
C VAL A 90 -25.24 2.32 -20.87
N ASP A 91 -24.72 1.14 -21.21
CA ASP A 91 -24.95 -0.10 -20.47
C ASP A 91 -23.72 -0.40 -19.58
N PRO A 92 -23.83 -0.23 -18.24
CA PRO A 92 -22.75 -0.50 -17.30
C PRO A 92 -22.28 -1.95 -17.27
N ALA A 93 -23.18 -2.92 -17.52
CA ALA A 93 -22.86 -4.33 -17.40
C ALA A 93 -21.99 -4.83 -18.56
N SER A 94 -22.34 -4.41 -19.78
CA SER A 94 -21.59 -4.77 -20.99
C SER A 94 -20.48 -3.77 -21.37
N ALA A 95 -20.36 -2.64 -20.64
CA ALA A 95 -19.47 -1.51 -20.95
C ALA A 95 -19.68 -0.99 -22.39
N THR A 96 -20.95 -0.80 -22.77
CA THR A 96 -21.34 -0.32 -24.10
C THR A 96 -21.85 1.10 -24.01
N ILE A 97 -21.41 1.97 -24.93
CA ILE A 97 -21.95 3.31 -25.14
C ILE A 97 -22.77 3.36 -26.44
N HIS A 98 -23.87 4.08 -26.42
CA HIS A 98 -24.75 4.30 -27.57
C HIS A 98 -24.70 5.75 -28.01
N PHE A 99 -24.49 5.97 -29.29
CA PHE A 99 -24.40 7.29 -29.90
C PHE A 99 -25.75 7.75 -30.46
N LYS A 100 -25.94 9.07 -30.58
CA LYS A 100 -27.17 9.66 -31.13
C LYS A 100 -27.46 9.24 -32.58
N ASP A 101 -26.44 8.87 -33.34
CA ASP A 101 -26.58 8.38 -34.73
C ASP A 101 -27.07 6.93 -34.83
N GLY A 102 -27.29 6.26 -33.69
CA GLY A 102 -27.73 4.88 -33.59
C GLY A 102 -26.59 3.85 -33.55
N SER A 103 -25.35 4.26 -33.74
CA SER A 103 -24.18 3.38 -33.58
C SER A 103 -23.85 3.13 -32.11
N SER A 104 -23.01 2.13 -31.84
CA SER A 104 -22.51 1.82 -30.50
C SER A 104 -21.03 1.46 -30.51
N ALA A 105 -20.39 1.58 -29.35
CA ALA A 105 -19.04 1.09 -29.12
C ALA A 105 -18.99 0.34 -27.78
N GLN A 106 -18.23 -0.75 -27.74
CA GLN A 106 -18.05 -1.57 -26.54
C GLN A 106 -16.58 -1.60 -26.14
N GLY A 107 -16.31 -1.58 -24.84
CA GLY A 107 -14.98 -1.76 -24.26
C GLY A 107 -15.02 -2.65 -23.02
N ASP A 108 -13.94 -2.61 -22.24
CA ASP A 108 -13.87 -3.31 -20.95
C ASP A 108 -14.39 -2.45 -19.78
N LEU A 109 -14.47 -1.14 -19.99
CA LEU A 109 -14.75 -0.11 -18.99
C LEU A 109 -15.30 1.15 -19.66
N VAL A 110 -16.29 1.79 -19.03
CA VAL A 110 -16.76 3.13 -19.36
C VAL A 110 -16.43 4.08 -18.22
N ILE A 111 -15.78 5.21 -18.54
CA ILE A 111 -15.54 6.30 -17.59
C ILE A 111 -16.44 7.48 -17.92
N GLY A 112 -17.35 7.80 -17.02
CA GLY A 112 -18.23 8.96 -17.07
C GLY A 112 -17.51 10.23 -16.62
N ALA A 113 -16.99 10.98 -17.57
CA ALA A 113 -16.38 12.30 -17.38
C ALA A 113 -17.15 13.41 -18.15
N ASP A 114 -18.47 13.23 -18.28
CA ASP A 114 -19.38 14.03 -19.11
C ASP A 114 -20.02 15.23 -18.38
N GLY A 115 -19.48 15.58 -17.21
CA GLY A 115 -19.75 16.83 -16.52
C GLY A 115 -21.09 16.90 -15.79
N VAL A 116 -21.49 18.12 -15.39
CA VAL A 116 -22.67 18.33 -14.54
C VAL A 116 -23.99 17.84 -15.15
N HIS A 117 -24.09 17.77 -16.49
CA HIS A 117 -25.27 17.29 -17.22
C HIS A 117 -25.15 15.81 -17.64
N SER A 118 -24.37 15.04 -16.87
CA SER A 118 -24.01 13.65 -17.17
C SER A 118 -25.18 12.75 -17.56
N VAL A 119 -25.05 12.12 -18.73
CA VAL A 119 -25.87 10.99 -19.19
C VAL A 119 -25.45 9.73 -18.44
N THR A 120 -24.14 9.53 -18.25
CA THR A 120 -23.61 8.33 -17.60
C THR A 120 -24.08 8.19 -16.15
N ARG A 121 -24.19 9.31 -15.42
CA ARG A 121 -24.70 9.33 -14.03
C ARG A 121 -26.10 8.76 -13.90
N THR A 122 -26.95 8.90 -14.92
CA THR A 122 -28.32 8.35 -14.89
C THR A 122 -28.38 6.83 -14.84
N LYS A 123 -27.24 6.16 -15.07
CA LYS A 123 -27.11 4.70 -15.09
C LYS A 123 -26.65 4.11 -13.76
N LEU A 124 -26.25 4.93 -12.81
CA LEU A 124 -25.94 4.45 -11.46
C LEU A 124 -27.22 4.04 -10.71
N PRO A 125 -27.14 3.00 -9.85
CA PRO A 125 -28.27 2.56 -9.06
C PRO A 125 -28.72 3.68 -8.10
N GLY A 126 -30.04 3.83 -7.93
CA GLY A 126 -30.63 4.82 -7.02
C GLY A 126 -30.61 6.28 -7.51
N VAL A 127 -30.22 6.54 -8.76
CA VAL A 127 -30.19 7.89 -9.34
C VAL A 127 -31.47 8.26 -10.12
N SER A 128 -32.42 7.33 -10.28
CA SER A 128 -33.69 7.55 -10.98
C SER A 128 -34.49 8.71 -10.39
N GLY A 129 -34.43 9.88 -11.06
CA GLY A 129 -35.33 11.02 -10.84
C GLY A 129 -34.97 12.01 -9.72
N SER A 130 -34.16 11.66 -8.72
CA SER A 130 -33.98 12.48 -7.50
C SER A 130 -32.65 13.23 -7.36
N ARG A 131 -31.58 12.84 -8.07
CA ARG A 131 -30.23 13.45 -7.93
C ARG A 131 -29.78 14.20 -9.19
N LYS A 132 -30.60 15.17 -9.60
CA LYS A 132 -30.25 16.11 -10.66
C LYS A 132 -29.50 17.30 -10.07
N ALA A 133 -28.62 17.89 -10.86
CA ALA A 133 -28.01 19.16 -10.50
C ALA A 133 -29.11 20.22 -10.34
N PHE A 134 -29.03 21.01 -9.27
CA PHE A 134 -29.95 22.08 -8.94
C PHE A 134 -29.21 23.41 -8.86
N SER A 135 -29.92 24.53 -9.00
CA SER A 135 -29.30 25.85 -8.87
C SER A 135 -28.89 26.11 -7.42
N SER A 136 -27.69 26.68 -7.23
CA SER A 136 -27.26 27.22 -5.94
C SER A 136 -27.90 28.58 -5.61
N GLY A 137 -28.76 29.11 -6.47
CA GLY A 137 -29.31 30.47 -6.34
C GLY A 137 -28.35 31.57 -6.79
N LYS A 138 -27.19 31.20 -7.36
CA LYS A 138 -26.16 32.13 -7.83
C LYS A 138 -25.82 31.90 -9.30
N SER A 139 -25.50 32.99 -9.98
CA SER A 139 -24.91 33.00 -11.31
C SER A 139 -23.53 33.67 -11.27
N ALA A 140 -22.71 33.44 -12.28
CA ALA A 140 -21.39 34.07 -12.40
C ALA A 140 -21.14 34.60 -13.80
N PHE A 141 -20.74 35.87 -13.89
CA PHE A 141 -20.10 36.37 -15.10
C PHE A 141 -18.65 35.87 -15.15
N ARG A 142 -18.17 35.48 -16.32
CA ARG A 142 -16.76 35.19 -16.59
C ARG A 142 -16.33 35.93 -17.84
N PHE A 143 -15.14 36.52 -17.79
CA PHE A 143 -14.54 37.28 -18.88
C PHE A 143 -13.05 37.49 -18.60
N PHE A 144 -12.35 38.02 -19.61
CA PHE A 144 -10.96 38.43 -19.48
C PHE A 144 -10.81 39.93 -19.69
N ILE A 145 -9.74 40.49 -19.13
CA ILE A 145 -9.25 41.83 -19.45
C ILE A 145 -7.75 41.73 -19.70
N HIS A 146 -7.23 42.38 -20.73
CA HIS A 146 -5.78 42.51 -20.92
C HIS A 146 -5.18 43.31 -19.76
N ARG A 147 -4.17 42.75 -19.08
CA ARG A 147 -3.54 43.39 -17.91
C ARG A 147 -3.05 44.81 -18.22
N GLN A 148 -2.54 45.04 -19.44
CA GLN A 148 -2.03 46.34 -19.86
C GLN A 148 -3.10 47.45 -19.78
N ILE A 149 -4.35 47.15 -20.15
CA ILE A 149 -5.47 48.12 -20.08
C ILE A 149 -5.65 48.62 -18.65
N LEU A 150 -5.50 47.72 -17.66
CA LEU A 150 -5.63 48.05 -16.24
C LEU A 150 -4.38 48.72 -15.67
N LEU A 151 -3.20 48.45 -16.23
CA LEU A 151 -1.94 49.11 -15.84
C LEU A 151 -1.88 50.56 -16.34
N ASP A 152 -2.43 50.83 -17.50
CA ASP A 152 -2.41 52.15 -18.13
C ASP A 152 -3.42 53.14 -17.50
N ASP A 153 -4.39 52.66 -16.72
CA ASP A 153 -5.34 53.49 -15.98
C ASP A 153 -4.88 53.69 -14.52
N PRO A 154 -4.58 54.94 -14.08
CA PRO A 154 -4.13 55.23 -12.72
C PRO A 154 -5.07 54.78 -11.60
N VAL A 155 -6.37 54.62 -11.88
CA VAL A 155 -7.37 54.16 -10.90
C VAL A 155 -7.23 52.66 -10.67
N THR A 156 -6.94 51.89 -11.72
CA THR A 156 -6.96 50.42 -11.69
C THR A 156 -5.58 49.78 -11.51
N GLN A 157 -4.50 50.52 -11.77
CA GLN A 157 -3.12 50.02 -11.77
C GLN A 157 -2.74 49.26 -10.48
N LYS A 158 -3.13 49.78 -9.31
CA LYS A 158 -2.82 49.19 -7.99
C LYS A 158 -3.37 47.76 -7.80
N TYR A 159 -4.36 47.34 -8.59
CA TYR A 159 -4.92 45.99 -8.52
C TYR A 159 -4.20 44.97 -9.40
N VAL A 160 -3.27 45.41 -10.25
CA VAL A 160 -2.57 44.57 -11.23
C VAL A 160 -1.06 44.81 -11.31
N GLU A 161 -0.51 45.74 -10.54
CA GLU A 161 0.94 46.04 -10.54
C GLU A 161 1.77 44.82 -10.11
N SER A 162 1.28 44.05 -9.13
CA SER A 162 1.93 42.83 -8.65
C SER A 162 1.55 41.63 -9.52
N GLU A 163 2.55 40.85 -9.92
CA GLU A 163 2.34 39.59 -10.64
C GLU A 163 1.92 38.47 -9.70
N GLY A 164 1.15 37.51 -10.23
CA GLY A 164 0.77 36.32 -9.48
C GLY A 164 -0.15 36.54 -8.27
N VAL A 165 -0.69 37.74 -8.07
CA VAL A 165 -1.59 38.04 -6.94
C VAL A 165 -3.05 37.82 -7.34
N MET A 166 -3.78 37.04 -6.54
CA MET A 166 -5.23 36.89 -6.65
C MET A 166 -5.94 37.97 -5.83
N HIS A 167 -7.03 38.52 -6.36
CA HIS A 167 -7.87 39.49 -5.67
C HIS A 167 -9.30 38.94 -5.51
N ILE A 168 -9.88 39.11 -4.32
CA ILE A 168 -11.30 38.80 -4.08
C ILE A 168 -11.97 40.03 -3.48
N CYS A 169 -13.01 40.55 -4.14
CA CYS A 169 -13.82 41.65 -3.63
C CYS A 169 -15.19 41.12 -3.17
N TYR A 170 -15.52 41.37 -1.91
CA TYR A 170 -16.74 40.89 -1.25
C TYR A 170 -17.78 42.00 -1.14
N GLY A 171 -18.95 41.75 -1.71
CA GLY A 171 -20.19 42.44 -1.39
C GLY A 171 -21.07 41.59 -0.46
N ARG A 172 -22.29 42.04 -0.20
CA ARG A 172 -23.22 41.38 0.74
C ARG A 172 -23.69 40.00 0.27
N ASP A 173 -24.00 39.87 -1.01
CA ASP A 173 -24.56 38.65 -1.63
C ASP A 173 -23.87 38.30 -2.95
N ARG A 174 -22.74 38.96 -3.23
CA ARG A 174 -22.03 38.90 -4.51
C ARG A 174 -20.53 39.13 -4.28
N ARG A 175 -19.71 38.58 -5.17
CA ARG A 175 -18.25 38.72 -5.08
C ARG A 175 -17.57 38.67 -6.43
N ILE A 176 -16.44 39.34 -6.55
CA ILE A 176 -15.59 39.35 -7.74
C ILE A 176 -14.29 38.63 -7.38
N VAL A 177 -13.95 37.58 -8.12
CA VAL A 177 -12.65 36.92 -8.06
C VAL A 177 -11.87 37.32 -9.30
N MET A 178 -10.66 37.84 -9.12
CA MET A 178 -9.80 38.40 -10.15
C MET A 178 -8.40 37.81 -9.99
N TYR A 179 -7.81 37.27 -11.06
CA TYR A 179 -6.44 36.73 -10.99
C TYR A 179 -5.73 36.71 -12.35
N PRO A 180 -4.40 36.88 -12.38
CA PRO A 180 -3.64 36.85 -13.62
C PRO A 180 -3.47 35.42 -14.16
N THR A 181 -3.51 35.28 -15.48
CA THR A 181 -3.22 34.06 -16.25
C THR A 181 -2.35 34.42 -17.46
N SER A 182 -1.93 33.42 -18.23
CA SER A 182 -1.25 33.60 -19.52
C SER A 182 0.02 34.45 -19.42
N ASN A 183 0.99 34.09 -18.58
CA ASN A 183 2.22 34.87 -18.33
C ASN A 183 1.92 36.30 -17.87
N ASN A 184 1.01 36.42 -16.90
CA ASN A 184 0.45 37.66 -16.39
C ASN A 184 -0.18 38.60 -17.44
N THR A 185 -0.40 38.21 -18.70
CA THR A 185 -0.92 39.16 -19.71
C THR A 185 -2.44 39.32 -19.69
N LEU A 186 -3.17 38.33 -19.18
CA LEU A 186 -4.63 38.33 -19.10
C LEU A 186 -5.09 38.21 -17.65
N ILE A 187 -6.04 39.05 -17.25
CA ILE A 187 -6.69 38.95 -15.96
C ILE A 187 -8.04 38.23 -16.14
N ASN A 188 -8.20 37.10 -15.47
CA ASN A 188 -9.45 36.35 -15.44
C ASN A 188 -10.39 36.91 -14.35
N PHE A 189 -11.67 37.05 -14.68
CA PHE A 189 -12.71 37.46 -13.74
C PHE A 189 -13.78 36.37 -13.56
N VAL A 190 -14.24 36.22 -12.33
CA VAL A 190 -15.45 35.47 -11.96
C VAL A 190 -16.28 36.35 -11.02
N ALA A 191 -17.39 36.91 -11.53
CA ALA A 191 -18.25 37.83 -10.80
C ALA A 191 -19.58 37.16 -10.43
N ILE A 192 -19.64 36.64 -9.20
CA ILE A 192 -20.72 35.82 -8.66
C ILE A 192 -21.80 36.72 -8.06
N HIS A 193 -23.06 36.48 -8.36
CA HIS A 193 -24.21 37.31 -7.98
C HIS A 193 -25.50 36.44 -7.85
N PRO A 194 -26.56 36.93 -7.20
CA PRO A 194 -27.87 36.27 -7.20
C PRO A 194 -28.37 35.97 -8.61
N GLU A 195 -28.82 34.73 -8.85
CA GLU A 195 -29.25 34.32 -10.20
C GLU A 195 -30.46 35.11 -10.72
N THR A 196 -31.31 35.61 -9.82
CA THR A 196 -32.52 36.37 -10.14
C THR A 196 -32.24 37.66 -10.92
N GLU A 197 -31.02 38.19 -10.84
CA GLU A 197 -30.60 39.39 -11.56
C GLU A 197 -30.17 39.09 -13.01
N THR A 198 -29.99 37.81 -13.38
CA THR A 198 -29.59 37.39 -14.74
C THR A 198 -30.38 36.20 -15.29
N ASP A 199 -31.49 35.86 -14.64
CA ASP A 199 -32.25 34.62 -14.90
C ASP A 199 -32.76 34.52 -16.36
N GLN A 200 -33.06 35.66 -16.98
CA GLN A 200 -33.50 35.75 -18.39
C GLN A 200 -32.35 35.59 -19.40
N THR A 201 -31.09 35.72 -18.96
CA THR A 201 -29.89 35.69 -19.81
C THR A 201 -29.05 34.44 -19.58
N ALA A 202 -29.08 33.87 -18.37
CA ALA A 202 -28.36 32.67 -17.98
C ALA A 202 -29.22 31.40 -18.16
N THR A 203 -29.24 30.82 -19.36
CA THR A 203 -29.72 29.43 -19.54
C THR A 203 -28.67 28.43 -19.04
N GLY A 204 -29.00 27.14 -18.94
CA GLY A 204 -28.07 26.09 -18.47
C GLY A 204 -26.89 25.76 -19.41
N ASP A 205 -26.73 26.48 -20.52
CA ASP A 205 -25.77 26.21 -21.61
C ASP A 205 -24.47 27.02 -21.54
N TRP A 206 -23.41 26.49 -22.16
CA TRP A 206 -22.03 26.99 -22.14
C TRP A 206 -21.74 28.20 -23.07
N ASN A 207 -22.74 28.83 -23.69
CA ASN A 207 -22.52 29.94 -24.63
C ASN A 207 -23.44 31.17 -24.46
N ASN A 208 -23.79 31.54 -23.23
CA ASN A 208 -24.65 32.68 -22.96
C ASN A 208 -23.86 33.99 -22.92
N ALA A 209 -23.77 34.67 -24.06
CA ALA A 209 -23.27 36.04 -24.12
C ALA A 209 -24.10 36.95 -23.21
N ALA A 210 -23.45 37.76 -22.39
CA ALA A 210 -24.13 38.71 -21.52
C ALA A 210 -23.78 40.16 -21.91
N PRO A 211 -24.75 41.09 -21.92
CA PRO A 211 -24.47 42.48 -22.22
C PRO A 211 -23.65 43.10 -21.07
N LYS A 212 -22.56 43.79 -21.40
CA LYS A 212 -21.71 44.50 -20.41
C LYS A 212 -22.51 45.45 -19.52
N GLY A 213 -23.54 46.11 -20.05
CA GLY A 213 -24.42 46.98 -19.27
C GLY A 213 -25.07 46.25 -18.08
N LEU A 214 -25.43 44.98 -18.25
CA LEU A 214 -26.00 44.16 -17.17
C LEU A 214 -24.95 43.83 -16.11
N LEU A 215 -23.71 43.53 -16.50
CA LEU A 215 -22.59 43.33 -15.56
C LEU A 215 -22.39 44.58 -14.68
N LEU A 216 -22.38 45.77 -15.30
CA LEU A 216 -22.22 47.03 -14.58
C LEU A 216 -23.40 47.34 -13.66
N GLU A 217 -24.61 47.06 -14.09
CA GLU A 217 -25.83 47.25 -13.29
C GLU A 217 -25.83 46.33 -12.06
N VAL A 218 -25.50 45.04 -12.24
CA VAL A 218 -25.39 44.08 -11.13
C VAL A 218 -24.32 44.53 -10.14
N PHE A 219 -23.17 45.04 -10.58
CA PHE A 219 -22.10 45.42 -9.67
C PHE A 219 -22.06 46.92 -9.32
N LYS A 220 -23.13 47.68 -9.59
CA LYS A 220 -23.18 49.14 -9.38
C LYS A 220 -22.94 49.62 -7.95
N SER A 221 -23.15 48.74 -6.96
CA SER A 221 -22.93 49.03 -5.54
C SER A 221 -21.47 48.93 -5.11
N PHE A 222 -20.59 48.44 -5.99
CA PHE A 222 -19.16 48.39 -5.73
C PHE A 222 -18.55 49.78 -5.98
N SER A 223 -17.39 50.05 -5.39
CA SER A 223 -16.68 51.32 -5.52
C SER A 223 -16.42 51.69 -6.99
N GLY A 224 -16.19 52.99 -7.24
CA GLY A 224 -15.82 53.52 -8.55
C GLY A 224 -14.67 52.73 -9.21
N ASP A 225 -13.66 52.34 -8.44
CA ASP A 225 -12.52 51.57 -8.94
C ASP A 225 -12.93 50.21 -9.51
N TRP A 226 -13.70 49.42 -8.76
CA TRP A 226 -14.17 48.09 -9.19
C TRP A 226 -15.15 48.18 -10.36
N THR A 227 -16.09 49.13 -10.35
CA THR A 227 -17.01 49.34 -11.48
C THR A 227 -16.26 49.81 -12.74
N LYS A 228 -15.20 50.62 -12.58
CA LYS A 228 -14.28 51.01 -13.66
C LYS A 228 -13.53 49.80 -14.22
N ILE A 229 -13.00 48.91 -13.38
CA ILE A 229 -12.38 47.65 -13.83
C ILE A 229 -13.37 46.82 -14.66
N LEU A 230 -14.59 46.62 -14.16
CA LEU A 230 -15.62 45.85 -14.88
C LEU A 230 -16.03 46.48 -16.22
N SER A 231 -15.90 47.79 -16.38
CA SER A 231 -16.20 48.48 -17.66
C SER A 231 -15.25 48.08 -18.79
N TYR A 232 -14.04 47.60 -18.45
CA TYR A 232 -13.05 47.08 -19.39
C TYR A 232 -13.27 45.61 -19.75
N ALA A 233 -14.32 44.95 -19.25
CA ALA A 233 -14.66 43.59 -19.65
C ALA A 233 -14.72 43.47 -21.17
N ASP A 234 -14.04 42.47 -21.73
CA ASP A 234 -14.14 42.19 -23.15
C ASP A 234 -15.51 41.56 -23.47
N ASN A 235 -16.21 42.12 -24.47
CA ASN A 235 -17.56 41.68 -24.83
C ASN A 235 -17.55 40.25 -25.42
N ASP A 236 -16.49 39.88 -26.13
CA ASP A 236 -16.42 38.59 -26.81
C ASP A 236 -16.20 37.43 -25.82
N SER A 237 -15.48 37.71 -24.72
CA SER A 237 -15.28 36.75 -23.63
C SER A 237 -16.34 36.79 -22.53
N LEU A 238 -17.20 37.82 -22.48
CA LEU A 238 -18.20 38.01 -21.42
C LEU A 238 -19.38 37.05 -21.53
N LYS A 239 -19.42 36.10 -20.59
CA LYS A 239 -20.46 35.08 -20.49
C LYS A 239 -21.03 34.97 -19.09
N VAL A 240 -22.29 34.54 -18.97
CA VAL A 240 -22.97 34.32 -17.69
C VAL A 240 -23.44 32.88 -17.53
N TRP A 241 -23.25 32.31 -16.35
CA TRP A 241 -23.57 30.91 -16.07
C TRP A 241 -24.31 30.77 -14.75
N LYS A 242 -25.31 29.89 -14.70
CA LYS A 242 -25.86 29.40 -13.43
C LYS A 242 -24.82 28.51 -12.74
N LEU A 243 -24.68 28.69 -11.44
CA LEU A 243 -23.83 27.84 -10.61
C LEU A 243 -24.69 26.69 -10.08
N LEU A 244 -24.40 25.49 -10.56
CA LEU A 244 -25.13 24.29 -10.21
C LEU A 244 -24.42 23.54 -9.07
N ASP A 245 -25.21 22.97 -8.19
CA ASP A 245 -24.80 22.05 -7.13
C ASP A 245 -25.56 20.73 -7.28
N MET A 246 -25.14 19.68 -6.58
CA MET A 246 -25.80 18.39 -6.61
C MET A 246 -25.58 17.65 -5.29
N GLU A 247 -26.63 17.00 -4.77
CA GLU A 247 -26.50 16.10 -3.63
C GLU A 247 -25.49 15.00 -3.90
N VAL A 248 -24.85 14.51 -2.83
CA VAL A 248 -23.88 13.43 -2.92
C VAL A 248 -24.54 12.16 -3.50
N LEU A 249 -23.77 11.41 -4.28
CA LEU A 249 -24.22 10.13 -4.84
C LEU A 249 -23.98 9.00 -3.83
N ASP A 250 -24.84 7.98 -3.82
CA ASP A 250 -24.64 6.81 -2.95
C ASP A 250 -23.45 5.97 -3.40
N THR A 251 -23.28 5.86 -4.71
CA THR A 251 -22.18 5.17 -5.38
C THR A 251 -21.70 6.03 -6.55
N TRP A 252 -20.46 5.83 -6.98
CA TRP A 252 -19.87 6.38 -8.20
C TRP A 252 -19.67 5.32 -9.27
N THR A 253 -19.98 4.07 -8.94
CA THR A 253 -19.65 2.90 -9.76
C THR A 253 -20.84 1.97 -9.88
N ASP A 254 -20.95 1.32 -11.03
CA ASP A 254 -21.87 0.23 -11.29
C ASP A 254 -21.27 -0.70 -12.34
N TYR A 255 -21.11 -1.99 -12.03
CA TYR A 255 -20.40 -2.97 -12.86
C TYR A 255 -19.08 -2.44 -13.45
N ARG A 256 -19.06 -2.08 -14.74
CA ARG A 256 -17.91 -1.58 -15.49
C ARG A 256 -18.06 -0.10 -15.88
N LEU A 257 -18.88 0.65 -15.15
CA LEU A 257 -19.02 2.09 -15.24
C LEU A 257 -18.46 2.73 -13.96
N ALA A 258 -17.65 3.78 -14.12
CA ALA A 258 -17.27 4.69 -13.03
C ALA A 258 -17.42 6.15 -13.45
N LEU A 259 -17.86 7.00 -12.52
CA LEU A 259 -17.93 8.44 -12.70
C LEU A 259 -16.72 9.15 -12.10
N LEU A 260 -16.33 10.29 -12.68
CA LEU A 260 -15.33 11.20 -12.12
C LEU A 260 -15.66 12.67 -12.41
N GLY A 261 -14.99 13.58 -11.67
CA GLY A 261 -15.20 15.02 -11.81
C GLY A 261 -16.65 15.44 -11.62
N ASP A 262 -17.10 16.46 -12.35
CA ASP A 262 -18.45 17.02 -12.22
C ASP A 262 -19.59 16.03 -12.54
N ALA A 263 -19.29 14.89 -13.19
CA ALA A 263 -20.28 13.82 -13.36
C ALA A 263 -20.60 13.13 -12.02
N ALA A 264 -19.62 13.03 -11.12
CA ALA A 264 -19.75 12.43 -9.79
C ALA A 264 -19.98 13.47 -8.67
N HIS A 265 -19.26 14.58 -8.70
CA HIS A 265 -19.18 15.57 -7.61
C HIS A 265 -19.03 17.00 -8.15
N PRO A 266 -20.08 17.64 -8.70
CA PRO A 266 -19.98 19.00 -9.22
C PRO A 266 -19.68 20.00 -8.09
N PHE A 267 -18.75 20.91 -8.36
CA PHE A 267 -18.28 21.91 -7.40
C PHE A 267 -18.80 23.32 -7.71
N LEU A 268 -19.21 24.04 -6.66
CA LEU A 268 -19.30 25.49 -6.73
C LEU A 268 -17.89 26.10 -6.94
N PRO A 269 -17.74 27.19 -7.69
CA PRO A 269 -16.44 27.70 -8.11
C PRO A 269 -15.69 28.48 -7.00
N HIS A 270 -15.99 28.20 -5.73
CA HIS A 270 -15.55 29.03 -4.60
C HIS A 270 -14.16 28.69 -4.08
N GLN A 271 -13.66 27.48 -4.36
CA GLN A 271 -12.35 27.01 -3.90
C GLN A 271 -11.39 26.61 -5.02
N GLY A 272 -11.80 26.78 -6.29
CA GLY A 272 -10.95 26.44 -7.45
C GLY A 272 -10.57 24.95 -7.56
N GLN A 273 -11.34 24.06 -6.91
CA GLN A 273 -10.99 22.65 -6.76
C GLN A 273 -11.69 21.65 -7.68
N GLY A 274 -12.77 22.01 -8.40
CA GLY A 274 -13.47 21.04 -9.26
C GLY A 274 -12.54 20.33 -10.26
N GLY A 275 -11.76 21.09 -11.02
CA GLY A 275 -10.76 20.51 -11.94
C GLY A 275 -9.60 19.81 -11.24
N GLY A 276 -9.22 20.26 -10.04
CA GLY A 276 -8.18 19.61 -9.23
C GLY A 276 -8.61 18.23 -8.73
N GLN A 277 -9.85 18.11 -8.26
CA GLN A 277 -10.45 16.84 -7.83
C GLN A 277 -10.67 15.88 -9.00
N ALA A 278 -11.09 16.37 -10.18
CA ALA A 278 -11.18 15.53 -11.37
C ALA A 278 -9.81 14.94 -11.79
N ILE A 279 -8.71 15.68 -11.59
CA ILE A 279 -7.35 15.16 -11.82
C ILE A 279 -6.96 14.12 -10.77
N GLU A 280 -7.27 14.36 -9.49
CA GLU A 280 -7.09 13.36 -8.43
C GLU A 280 -7.85 12.06 -8.77
N ASP A 281 -9.10 12.17 -9.23
CA ASP A 281 -9.90 11.00 -9.63
C ASP A 281 -9.25 10.22 -10.78
N ALA A 282 -8.82 10.93 -11.83
CA ALA A 282 -8.19 10.32 -12.99
C ALA A 282 -6.87 9.61 -12.62
N VAL A 283 -6.09 10.20 -11.71
CA VAL A 283 -4.86 9.58 -11.18
C VAL A 283 -5.18 8.34 -10.34
N ALA A 284 -6.16 8.42 -9.44
CA ALA A 284 -6.55 7.28 -8.62
C ALA A 284 -7.04 6.11 -9.50
N LEU A 285 -7.85 6.39 -10.53
CA LEU A 285 -8.24 5.38 -11.54
C LEU A 285 -7.01 4.78 -12.24
N GLY A 286 -6.08 5.62 -12.70
CA GLY A 286 -4.85 5.15 -13.35
C GLY A 286 -3.96 4.28 -12.45
N VAL A 287 -4.00 4.51 -11.13
CA VAL A 287 -3.28 3.70 -10.15
C VAL A 287 -3.97 2.36 -9.92
N VAL A 288 -5.28 2.34 -9.67
CA VAL A 288 -6.00 1.09 -9.34
C VAL A 288 -6.24 0.20 -10.57
N LEU A 289 -6.21 0.79 -11.77
CA LEU A 289 -6.27 0.10 -13.08
C LEU A 289 -4.87 -0.08 -13.67
N GLU A 290 -3.99 -0.69 -12.89
CA GLU A 290 -2.60 -0.98 -13.30
C GLU A 290 -2.51 -1.91 -14.52
N GLU A 291 -1.37 -1.88 -15.21
CA GLU A 291 -1.13 -2.74 -16.38
C GLU A 291 -1.23 -4.23 -16.01
N GLY A 292 -1.94 -5.01 -16.82
CA GLY A 292 -2.06 -6.47 -16.66
C GLY A 292 -3.29 -6.95 -15.90
N ILE A 293 -4.17 -6.05 -15.42
CA ILE A 293 -5.45 -6.46 -14.85
C ILE A 293 -6.39 -7.04 -15.93
N THR A 294 -7.28 -7.92 -15.51
CA THR A 294 -8.31 -8.53 -16.38
C THR A 294 -9.63 -7.78 -16.29
N ALA A 295 -10.47 -7.89 -17.33
CA ALA A 295 -11.82 -7.31 -17.34
C ALA A 295 -12.76 -7.86 -16.23
N VAL A 296 -12.39 -8.98 -15.61
CA VAL A 296 -13.12 -9.56 -14.46
C VAL A 296 -12.79 -8.81 -13.17
N GLU A 297 -11.59 -8.27 -13.03
CA GLU A 297 -11.17 -7.50 -11.85
C GLU A 297 -11.69 -6.07 -11.85
N VAL A 298 -12.07 -5.53 -13.02
CA VAL A 298 -12.48 -4.12 -13.19
C VAL A 298 -13.51 -3.68 -12.13
N PRO A 299 -14.64 -4.38 -11.90
CA PRO A 299 -15.63 -3.93 -10.92
C PRO A 299 -15.07 -3.74 -9.50
N ASP A 300 -14.19 -4.63 -9.04
CA ASP A 300 -13.60 -4.51 -7.71
C ASP A 300 -12.54 -3.41 -7.63
N ARG A 301 -11.81 -3.16 -8.74
CA ARG A 301 -10.91 -1.99 -8.83
C ARG A 301 -11.68 -0.67 -8.83
N LEU A 302 -12.85 -0.62 -9.47
CA LEU A 302 -13.70 0.57 -9.45
C LEU A 302 -14.25 0.85 -8.04
N LYS A 303 -14.66 -0.18 -7.29
CA LYS A 303 -15.03 -0.02 -5.87
C LYS A 303 -13.87 0.54 -5.05
N LEU A 304 -12.64 0.03 -5.25
CA LEU A 304 -11.46 0.58 -4.59
C LEU A 304 -11.22 2.05 -4.95
N TYR A 305 -11.36 2.44 -6.22
CA TYR A 305 -11.30 3.84 -6.64
C TYR A 305 -12.32 4.71 -5.88
N GLN A 306 -13.56 4.25 -5.78
CA GLN A 306 -14.59 4.94 -5.03
C GLN A 306 -14.24 5.07 -3.54
N ASP A 307 -13.77 3.98 -2.91
CA ASP A 307 -13.36 3.97 -1.49
C ASP A 307 -12.21 4.93 -1.21
N ILE A 308 -11.35 5.19 -2.22
CA ILE A 308 -10.25 6.15 -2.12
C ILE A 308 -10.76 7.59 -2.26
N ARG A 309 -11.70 7.84 -3.19
CA ARG A 309 -12.00 9.19 -3.68
C ARG A 309 -13.28 9.81 -3.13
N LYS A 310 -14.30 9.01 -2.84
CA LYS A 310 -15.65 9.49 -2.53
C LYS A 310 -15.70 10.42 -1.33
N GLU A 311 -15.23 9.95 -0.18
CA GLU A 311 -15.20 10.75 1.06
C GLU A 311 -14.41 12.05 0.87
N ARG A 312 -13.28 11.98 0.16
CA ARG A 312 -12.40 13.11 -0.08
C ARG A 312 -13.06 14.19 -0.94
N ALA A 313 -13.65 13.81 -2.07
CA ALA A 313 -14.34 14.76 -2.94
C ALA A 313 -15.57 15.35 -2.24
N GLU A 314 -16.35 14.55 -1.51
CA GLU A 314 -17.53 15.01 -0.77
C GLU A 314 -17.17 16.02 0.32
N LYS A 315 -16.08 15.77 1.05
CA LYS A 315 -15.58 16.69 2.08
C LYS A 315 -15.14 18.02 1.46
N ILE A 316 -14.45 17.99 0.32
CA ILE A 316 -14.04 19.20 -0.39
C ILE A 316 -15.27 19.93 -0.96
N GLN A 317 -16.27 19.19 -1.46
CA GLN A 317 -17.53 19.76 -1.97
C GLN A 317 -18.27 20.50 -0.85
N LEU A 318 -18.33 19.91 0.35
CA LEU A 318 -18.91 20.53 1.53
C LEU A 318 -18.19 21.82 1.92
N TYR A 319 -16.85 21.83 1.92
CA TYR A 319 -16.09 23.05 2.17
C TYR A 319 -16.42 24.16 1.15
N SER A 320 -16.58 23.79 -0.12
CA SER A 320 -16.99 24.73 -1.15
C SER A 320 -18.39 25.29 -0.93
N ARG A 321 -19.34 24.49 -0.42
CA ARG A 321 -20.69 24.96 -0.05
C ARG A 321 -20.66 25.97 1.08
N ILE A 322 -19.88 25.69 2.13
CA ILE A 322 -19.83 26.56 3.31
C ILE A 322 -19.21 27.92 2.95
N VAL A 323 -18.11 27.94 2.20
CA VAL A 323 -17.51 29.20 1.68
C VAL A 323 -18.42 29.88 0.64
N GLY A 324 -19.38 29.15 0.07
CA GLY A 324 -20.43 29.65 -0.80
C GLY A 324 -21.46 30.55 -0.12
N GLN A 325 -21.63 30.44 1.20
CA GLN A 325 -22.68 31.16 1.93
C GLN A 325 -22.39 32.66 2.04
N ASP A 326 -23.44 33.48 1.95
CA ASP A 326 -23.33 34.94 1.98
C ASP A 326 -22.99 35.50 3.38
N ASN A 327 -23.36 34.79 4.47
CA ASN A 327 -23.32 35.31 5.84
C ASN A 327 -22.41 34.51 6.79
N ILE A 328 -21.33 33.91 6.29
CA ILE A 328 -20.38 33.20 7.14
C ILE A 328 -19.59 34.18 8.02
N SER A 329 -19.43 33.86 9.31
CA SER A 329 -18.62 34.71 10.19
C SER A 329 -17.14 34.66 9.78
N PRO A 330 -16.37 35.76 9.91
CA PRO A 330 -14.95 35.77 9.54
C PRO A 330 -14.11 34.71 10.25
N LYS A 331 -14.45 34.42 11.52
CA LYS A 331 -13.76 33.40 12.33
C LYS A 331 -14.03 31.99 11.80
N GLU A 332 -15.29 31.68 11.51
CA GLU A 332 -15.69 30.39 10.97
C GLU A 332 -15.09 30.16 9.57
N ALA A 333 -15.15 31.17 8.70
CA ALA A 333 -14.51 31.13 7.40
C ALA A 333 -12.99 30.87 7.51
N ALA A 334 -12.31 31.52 8.46
CA ALA A 334 -10.88 31.32 8.67
C ALA A 334 -10.55 29.89 9.13
N THR A 335 -11.31 29.33 10.08
CA THR A 335 -11.13 27.94 10.55
C THR A 335 -11.32 26.95 9.41
N ILE A 336 -12.41 27.07 8.66
CA ILE A 336 -12.73 26.18 7.54
C ILE A 336 -11.67 26.26 6.45
N MET A 337 -11.19 27.46 6.14
CA MET A 337 -10.12 27.63 5.16
C MET A 337 -8.80 26.99 5.60
N LEU A 338 -8.48 27.00 6.91
CA LEU A 338 -7.31 26.32 7.44
C LEU A 338 -7.44 24.81 7.34
N GLU A 339 -8.58 24.24 7.76
CA GLU A 339 -8.84 22.80 7.63
C GLU A 339 -8.80 22.35 6.18
N PHE A 340 -9.47 23.08 5.29
CA PHE A 340 -9.45 22.82 3.85
C PHE A 340 -8.02 22.85 3.32
N THR A 341 -7.23 23.87 3.67
CA THR A 341 -5.85 24.01 3.18
C THR A 341 -4.99 22.80 3.59
N ASN A 342 -5.07 22.39 4.86
CA ASN A 342 -4.32 21.24 5.37
C ASN A 342 -4.77 19.92 4.74
N TYR A 343 -6.08 19.72 4.63
CA TYR A 343 -6.65 18.50 4.07
C TYR A 343 -6.41 18.38 2.56
N ASN A 344 -6.49 19.50 1.84
CA ASN A 344 -6.48 19.51 0.40
C ASN A 344 -5.07 19.68 -0.20
N TYR A 345 -4.33 20.73 0.17
CA TYR A 345 -3.07 21.09 -0.51
C TYR A 345 -1.89 20.20 -0.13
N GLY A 346 -1.93 19.57 1.05
CA GLY A 346 -0.89 18.65 1.53
C GLY A 346 -1.03 17.21 1.05
N HIS A 347 -1.97 16.90 0.15
CA HIS A 347 -2.27 15.54 -0.29
C HIS A 347 -1.67 15.22 -1.66
N ASP A 348 -1.06 14.04 -1.79
CA ASP A 348 -0.68 13.42 -3.06
C ASP A 348 -1.56 12.20 -3.30
N GLU A 349 -2.47 12.30 -4.28
CA GLU A 349 -3.42 11.22 -4.57
C GLU A 349 -2.76 9.99 -5.20
N PHE A 350 -1.64 10.15 -5.92
CA PHE A 350 -0.97 8.98 -6.47
C PHE A 350 -0.40 8.12 -5.34
N ASP A 351 0.32 8.74 -4.40
CA ASP A 351 0.95 8.00 -3.30
C ASP A 351 -0.10 7.39 -2.36
N ASN A 352 -1.17 8.13 -2.09
CA ASN A 352 -2.34 7.64 -1.36
C ASN A 352 -2.97 6.42 -2.07
N ALA A 353 -3.38 6.56 -3.32
CA ALA A 353 -4.01 5.48 -4.08
C ALA A 353 -3.08 4.27 -4.22
N ALA A 354 -1.77 4.47 -4.36
CA ALA A 354 -0.80 3.39 -4.46
C ALA A 354 -0.69 2.59 -3.15
N GLN A 355 -0.76 3.27 -1.99
CA GLN A 355 -0.80 2.60 -0.70
C GLN A 355 -2.12 1.84 -0.49
N ARG A 356 -3.24 2.47 -0.83
CA ARG A 356 -4.57 1.84 -0.75
C ARG A 356 -4.69 0.61 -1.65
N LEU A 357 -4.06 0.65 -2.83
CA LEU A 357 -3.94 -0.50 -3.73
C LEU A 357 -3.12 -1.64 -3.12
N ARG A 358 -1.98 -1.34 -2.47
CA ARG A 358 -1.19 -2.35 -1.77
C ARG A 358 -2.01 -3.03 -0.67
N GLU A 359 -2.69 -2.24 0.15
CA GLU A 359 -3.56 -2.74 1.22
C GLU A 359 -4.69 -3.62 0.68
N TRP A 360 -5.33 -3.18 -0.40
CA TRP A 360 -6.37 -3.96 -1.06
C TRP A 360 -5.83 -5.31 -1.56
N LYS A 361 -4.66 -5.33 -2.21
CA LYS A 361 -4.00 -6.56 -2.69
C LYS A 361 -3.67 -7.51 -1.54
N TRP A 362 -3.18 -6.99 -0.41
CA TRP A 362 -2.92 -7.80 0.78
C TRP A 362 -4.22 -8.38 1.37
N ALA A 363 -5.30 -7.59 1.38
CA ALA A 363 -6.61 -8.04 1.87
C ALA A 363 -7.24 -9.14 1.00
N GLN A 364 -6.92 -9.21 -0.30
CA GLN A 364 -7.34 -10.32 -1.17
C GLN A 364 -6.72 -11.68 -0.78
N ARG A 365 -5.72 -11.69 0.13
CA ARG A 365 -5.02 -12.91 0.57
C ARG A 365 -5.00 -12.97 2.11
N PRO A 366 -6.12 -13.39 2.75
CA PRO A 366 -6.26 -13.30 4.21
C PRO A 366 -5.27 -14.20 4.99
N SER A 367 -4.81 -15.30 4.39
CA SER A 367 -3.90 -16.27 5.04
C SER A 367 -2.42 -15.97 4.83
N THR A 368 -2.06 -14.69 4.81
CA THR A 368 -0.70 -14.25 4.51
C THR A 368 0.17 -14.18 5.78
N TYR A 369 1.42 -14.65 5.71
CA TYR A 369 2.39 -14.50 6.79
C TYR A 369 2.90 -13.06 6.87
N TRP A 370 2.67 -12.43 8.02
CA TRP A 370 3.19 -11.11 8.35
C TRP A 370 4.37 -11.24 9.30
N ARG A 371 5.44 -10.50 9.01
CA ARG A 371 6.60 -10.33 9.91
C ARG A 371 6.99 -8.87 9.97
N MET A 372 7.75 -8.50 11.00
CA MET A 372 8.32 -7.15 11.05
C MET A 372 9.41 -7.00 9.99
N PRO A 373 9.57 -5.81 9.36
CA PRO A 373 8.75 -4.59 9.50
C PRO A 373 7.47 -4.61 8.63
N ARG A 374 6.29 -4.54 9.27
CA ARG A 374 4.97 -4.63 8.59
C ARG A 374 4.67 -3.49 7.62
N ALA A 375 5.37 -2.36 7.73
CA ALA A 375 5.17 -1.20 6.86
C ALA A 375 5.43 -1.51 5.37
N PHE A 376 6.19 -2.57 5.08
CA PHE A 376 6.54 -2.99 3.72
C PHE A 376 5.65 -4.12 3.18
N GLY A 377 4.62 -4.51 3.93
CA GLY A 377 3.72 -5.60 3.55
C GLY A 377 4.14 -6.96 4.11
N PRO A 378 3.51 -8.04 3.61
CA PRO A 378 3.88 -9.41 3.88
C PRO A 378 5.34 -9.73 3.58
N MET A 379 5.99 -10.50 4.44
CA MET A 379 7.41 -10.81 4.28
C MET A 379 7.61 -12.13 3.52
N PRO A 380 8.32 -12.16 2.37
CA PRO A 380 8.60 -13.39 1.65
C PRO A 380 9.52 -14.32 2.46
N GLY A 381 9.40 -15.62 2.26
CA GLY A 381 10.19 -16.62 2.98
C GLY A 381 9.92 -18.06 2.53
N PRO A 382 10.27 -19.05 3.36
CA PRO A 382 10.07 -20.46 3.04
C PRO A 382 8.62 -20.85 2.71
N ARG A 383 7.64 -20.21 3.36
CA ARG A 383 6.21 -20.55 3.27
C ARG A 383 5.43 -19.68 2.27
N GLN A 384 6.00 -18.56 1.83
CA GLN A 384 5.33 -17.66 0.87
C GLN A 384 6.27 -16.84 0.00
N ALA A 385 5.82 -16.50 -1.20
CA ALA A 385 6.46 -15.57 -2.13
C ALA A 385 6.16 -14.10 -1.79
N HIS A 386 6.78 -13.18 -2.53
CA HIS A 386 6.59 -11.73 -2.35
C HIS A 386 5.17 -11.26 -2.66
N ASP A 387 4.46 -12.01 -3.50
CA ASP A 387 3.05 -11.79 -3.77
C ASP A 387 2.14 -12.55 -2.79
N SER A 388 2.70 -13.34 -1.87
CA SER A 388 2.02 -14.22 -0.89
C SER A 388 1.52 -15.56 -1.44
N GLN A 389 1.98 -16.02 -2.61
CA GLN A 389 1.73 -17.41 -3.03
C GLN A 389 2.54 -18.41 -2.20
N PRO A 390 2.03 -19.62 -1.90
CA PRO A 390 2.83 -20.70 -1.32
C PRO A 390 4.06 -21.04 -2.18
N ARG A 391 5.12 -21.55 -1.54
CA ARG A 391 6.33 -22.01 -2.23
C ARG A 391 6.21 -23.49 -2.59
N ASP A 392 6.78 -23.89 -3.72
CA ASP A 392 6.89 -25.31 -4.10
C ASP A 392 8.29 -25.83 -3.76
N GLY A 393 8.35 -26.75 -2.80
CA GLY A 393 9.58 -27.40 -2.34
C GLY A 393 9.87 -28.76 -2.99
N ARG A 394 9.08 -29.21 -3.98
CA ARG A 394 9.18 -30.59 -4.53
C ARG A 394 10.54 -30.88 -5.16
N GLU A 395 11.10 -29.88 -5.85
CA GLU A 395 12.41 -29.98 -6.51
C GLU A 395 13.58 -29.55 -5.61
N SER A 396 13.28 -29.03 -4.40
CA SER A 396 14.30 -28.71 -3.40
C SER A 396 14.98 -30.00 -2.94
N THR A 397 16.30 -29.96 -2.77
CA THR A 397 17.08 -31.13 -2.35
C THR A 397 17.53 -30.99 -0.90
N PHE A 398 17.64 -32.12 -0.21
CA PHE A 398 18.23 -32.20 1.13
C PHE A 398 19.34 -33.24 1.19
N VAL A 399 20.34 -32.99 2.04
CA VAL A 399 21.34 -33.97 2.49
C VAL A 399 21.38 -33.91 4.01
N THR A 400 20.95 -34.96 4.69
CA THR A 400 20.87 -35.04 6.15
C THR A 400 21.86 -36.07 6.68
N ALA A 401 22.87 -35.62 7.42
CA ALA A 401 23.76 -36.47 8.20
C ALA A 401 23.27 -36.51 9.66
N SER A 402 23.00 -37.71 10.20
CA SER A 402 22.53 -37.88 11.56
C SER A 402 23.35 -38.90 12.35
N ILE A 403 23.60 -38.58 13.62
CA ILE A 403 24.24 -39.49 14.60
C ILE A 403 23.27 -39.65 15.77
N LYS A 404 22.67 -40.84 15.90
CA LYS A 404 21.81 -41.23 17.02
C LYS A 404 22.67 -41.82 18.13
N ILE A 405 22.59 -41.25 19.33
CA ILE A 405 23.35 -41.69 20.50
C ILE A 405 22.42 -42.21 21.60
N LYS A 406 22.92 -43.19 22.34
CA LYS A 406 22.38 -43.65 23.62
C LYS A 406 23.03 -42.83 24.72
N THR A 407 22.23 -42.22 25.60
CA THR A 407 22.73 -41.28 26.60
C THR A 407 21.87 -41.27 27.88
N SER A 408 22.27 -40.48 28.87
CA SER A 408 21.53 -40.28 30.11
C SER A 408 20.16 -39.63 29.87
N ARG A 409 19.07 -40.32 30.23
CA ARG A 409 17.72 -39.71 30.23
C ARG A 409 17.65 -38.48 31.14
N THR A 410 18.25 -38.51 32.32
CA THR A 410 18.18 -37.41 33.29
C THR A 410 18.79 -36.11 32.75
N ILE A 411 20.01 -36.17 32.18
CA ILE A 411 20.61 -35.02 31.49
C ILE A 411 19.72 -34.48 30.36
N LEU A 412 19.14 -35.34 29.52
CA LEU A 412 18.23 -34.88 28.46
C LEU A 412 16.92 -34.28 29.02
N GLN A 413 16.39 -34.82 30.12
CA GLN A 413 15.20 -34.26 30.80
C GLN A 413 15.47 -32.84 31.32
N ASN A 414 16.70 -32.54 31.75
CA ASN A 414 17.09 -31.21 32.20
C ASN A 414 17.16 -30.17 31.06
N LEU A 415 16.90 -30.57 29.80
CA LEU A 415 16.75 -29.68 28.66
C LEU A 415 15.28 -29.39 28.31
N PHE A 416 14.32 -29.99 29.02
CA PHE A 416 12.90 -29.65 28.89
C PHE A 416 12.62 -28.23 29.42
N PRO A 417 11.51 -27.61 29.00
CA PRO A 417 11.17 -26.25 29.42
C PRO A 417 11.13 -26.10 30.95
N PRO A 418 11.81 -25.08 31.52
CA PRO A 418 11.96 -24.94 32.95
C PRO A 418 10.59 -24.70 33.62
N GLY A 419 10.35 -25.39 34.75
CA GLY A 419 9.12 -25.24 35.52
C GLY A 419 7.88 -25.91 34.91
N SER A 420 8.01 -26.66 33.80
CA SER A 420 6.90 -27.38 33.19
C SER A 420 6.88 -28.85 33.61
N ALA A 421 5.74 -29.31 34.14
CA ALA A 421 5.48 -30.72 34.42
C ALA A 421 4.84 -31.47 33.24
N SER A 422 4.52 -30.77 32.15
CA SER A 422 3.86 -31.34 30.97
C SER A 422 4.79 -32.20 30.12
N TRP A 423 6.11 -32.05 30.27
CA TRP A 423 7.10 -32.75 29.44
C TRP A 423 7.66 -33.96 30.19
N ARG A 424 7.59 -35.14 29.59
CA ARG A 424 8.16 -36.37 30.15
C ARG A 424 8.69 -37.29 29.08
N PHE A 425 9.50 -38.26 29.48
CA PHE A 425 9.83 -39.38 28.60
C PHE A 425 8.73 -40.43 28.65
N LYS A 426 8.45 -41.05 27.50
CA LYS A 426 7.57 -42.23 27.41
C LYS A 426 8.13 -43.44 28.17
N SER A 427 9.45 -43.61 28.12
CA SER A 427 10.15 -44.71 28.79
C SER A 427 10.52 -44.34 30.24
N PRO A 428 10.29 -45.24 31.22
CA PRO A 428 10.72 -45.04 32.60
C PRO A 428 12.22 -45.31 32.82
N GLY A 429 12.97 -45.72 31.78
CA GLY A 429 14.38 -46.10 31.89
C GLY A 429 15.29 -44.95 32.32
N THR A 430 16.51 -45.26 32.75
CA THR A 430 17.55 -44.25 33.06
C THR A 430 18.35 -43.81 31.82
N VAL A 431 18.09 -44.47 30.69
CA VAL A 431 18.72 -44.24 29.39
C VAL A 431 17.68 -43.74 28.40
N ALA A 432 18.08 -42.82 27.53
CA ALA A 432 17.28 -42.31 26.43
C ALA A 432 18.14 -42.15 25.16
N TYR A 433 17.49 -41.73 24.08
CA TYR A 433 18.13 -41.55 22.79
C TYR A 433 17.94 -40.11 22.31
N CYS A 434 18.99 -39.55 21.73
CA CYS A 434 18.89 -38.32 20.96
C CYS A 434 19.71 -38.43 19.68
N SER A 435 19.42 -37.57 18.71
CA SER A 435 20.21 -37.43 17.50
C SER A 435 20.72 -36.02 17.35
N PHE A 436 21.97 -35.90 16.88
CA PHE A 436 22.44 -34.68 16.22
C PHE A 436 22.24 -34.87 14.72
N SER A 437 21.37 -34.07 14.11
CA SER A 437 21.10 -34.12 12.67
C SER A 437 21.46 -32.81 12.01
N GLN A 438 22.41 -32.84 11.09
CA GLN A 438 22.74 -31.75 10.20
C GLN A 438 22.06 -31.96 8.86
N THR A 439 21.42 -30.92 8.33
CA THR A 439 20.83 -30.96 6.99
C THR A 439 21.35 -29.79 6.16
N THR A 440 21.80 -30.10 4.94
CA THR A 440 22.06 -29.13 3.88
C THR A 440 20.85 -29.10 2.96
N LEU A 441 20.22 -27.94 2.86
CA LEU A 441 19.12 -27.67 1.95
C LEU A 441 19.65 -26.92 0.73
N ASN A 442 19.15 -27.24 -0.46
CA ASN A 442 19.55 -26.58 -1.70
C ASN A 442 18.36 -26.47 -2.67
N LYS A 443 18.51 -25.64 -3.73
CA LYS A 443 17.45 -25.28 -4.67
C LYS A 443 16.26 -24.59 -3.98
N MET A 444 16.51 -23.79 -2.95
CA MET A 444 15.46 -23.08 -2.22
C MET A 444 14.95 -21.92 -3.08
N GLN A 445 13.73 -22.03 -3.62
CA GLN A 445 13.13 -21.01 -4.49
C GLN A 445 13.10 -19.61 -3.85
N TRP A 446 12.89 -19.55 -2.53
CA TRP A 446 12.84 -18.30 -1.77
C TRP A 446 14.21 -17.67 -1.52
N LEU A 447 15.31 -18.41 -1.76
CA LEU A 447 16.69 -17.93 -1.78
C LEU A 447 17.27 -17.94 -3.20
N SER A 448 16.42 -17.78 -4.21
CA SER A 448 16.82 -17.79 -5.63
C SER A 448 17.60 -19.04 -6.05
N GLY A 449 17.26 -20.20 -5.49
CA GLY A 449 17.87 -21.49 -5.81
C GLY A 449 19.10 -21.84 -4.99
N SER A 450 19.58 -20.94 -4.12
CA SER A 450 20.66 -21.25 -3.19
C SER A 450 20.19 -22.11 -2.01
N GLY A 451 21.11 -22.42 -1.10
CA GLY A 451 20.93 -23.34 0.00
C GLY A 451 21.48 -22.84 1.32
N TYR A 452 21.22 -23.58 2.39
CA TYR A 452 21.75 -23.29 3.73
C TYR A 452 21.88 -24.58 4.55
N ASN A 453 22.60 -24.50 5.66
CA ASN A 453 22.85 -25.61 6.57
C ASN A 453 22.17 -25.36 7.91
N HIS A 454 21.63 -26.42 8.51
CA HIS A 454 21.20 -26.40 9.90
C HIS A 454 21.63 -27.67 10.64
N LEU A 455 21.75 -27.60 11.96
CA LEU A 455 22.10 -28.69 12.86
C LEU A 455 21.18 -28.65 14.08
N GLY A 456 20.41 -29.71 14.33
CA GLY A 456 19.51 -29.81 15.48
C GLY A 456 19.91 -30.89 16.47
N LEU A 457 19.59 -30.67 17.74
CA LEU A 457 19.49 -31.73 18.75
C LEU A 457 18.04 -32.20 18.79
N TYR A 458 17.83 -33.51 18.68
CA TYR A 458 16.52 -34.13 18.64
C TYR A 458 16.43 -35.20 19.73
N ILE A 459 15.63 -34.98 20.76
CA ILE A 459 15.44 -35.88 21.90
C ILE A 459 14.23 -36.77 21.62
N HIS A 460 14.42 -38.09 21.53
CA HIS A 460 13.39 -39.02 21.07
C HIS A 460 12.52 -39.57 22.22
N GLY A 461 11.31 -40.00 21.89
CA GLY A 461 10.40 -40.64 22.85
C GLY A 461 9.92 -39.72 23.97
N VAL A 462 9.60 -38.48 23.61
CA VAL A 462 9.08 -37.45 24.53
C VAL A 462 7.57 -37.35 24.40
N GLU A 463 6.91 -37.15 25.53
CA GLU A 463 5.48 -36.89 25.63
C GLU A 463 5.27 -35.48 26.16
N TYR A 464 4.31 -34.77 25.56
CA TYR A 464 3.72 -33.55 26.08
C TYR A 464 2.29 -33.84 26.56
N VAL A 465 2.01 -33.54 27.82
CA VAL A 465 0.69 -33.67 28.43
C VAL A 465 0.00 -32.30 28.42
N LYS A 466 -1.07 -32.21 27.63
CA LYS A 466 -1.91 -31.02 27.52
C LYS A 466 -2.68 -30.76 28.82
N GLN A 467 -3.30 -29.58 28.92
CA GLN A 467 -4.07 -29.20 30.11
C GLN A 467 -5.30 -30.09 30.32
N ASP A 468 -5.89 -30.60 29.24
CA ASP A 468 -7.02 -31.54 29.26
C ASP A 468 -6.62 -33.00 29.52
N GLY A 469 -5.32 -33.27 29.64
CA GLY A 469 -4.76 -34.61 29.84
C GLY A 469 -4.46 -35.40 28.56
N GLU A 470 -4.75 -34.86 27.36
CA GLU A 470 -4.34 -35.47 26.10
C GLU A 470 -2.80 -35.53 26.02
N VAL A 471 -2.27 -36.65 25.51
CA VAL A 471 -0.83 -36.88 25.40
C VAL A 471 -0.41 -36.82 23.94
N VAL A 472 0.53 -35.96 23.62
CA VAL A 472 1.18 -35.87 22.31
C VAL A 472 2.56 -36.51 22.40
N SER A 473 2.82 -37.52 21.56
CA SER A 473 4.10 -38.23 21.52
C SER A 473 4.95 -37.79 20.33
N GLY A 474 6.22 -37.48 20.56
CA GLY A 474 7.12 -37.12 19.48
C GLY A 474 8.57 -36.93 19.90
N THR A 475 9.33 -36.35 19.00
CA THR A 475 10.72 -35.93 19.25
C THR A 475 10.74 -34.47 19.69
N TYR A 476 11.36 -34.18 20.83
CA TYR A 476 11.54 -32.80 21.29
C TYR A 476 12.82 -32.19 20.71
N MET A 477 12.70 -31.01 20.09
CA MET A 477 13.81 -30.25 19.54
C MET A 477 14.08 -29.02 20.42
N PRO A 478 14.98 -29.09 21.42
CA PRO A 478 15.30 -27.96 22.28
C PRO A 478 16.10 -26.86 21.59
N ILE A 479 16.82 -27.18 20.50
CA ILE A 479 17.69 -26.23 19.81
C ILE A 479 17.91 -26.63 18.35
N LEU A 480 17.90 -25.62 17.47
CA LEU A 480 18.28 -25.76 16.07
C LEU A 480 19.29 -24.65 15.71
N PHE A 481 20.49 -25.02 15.28
CA PHE A 481 21.47 -24.09 14.76
C PHE A 481 21.29 -23.93 13.26
N GLU A 482 21.35 -22.71 12.74
CA GLU A 482 21.35 -22.44 11.29
C GLU A 482 22.47 -21.45 10.93
N ASN A 483 22.98 -21.53 9.70
CA ASN A 483 24.06 -20.66 9.22
C ASN A 483 23.57 -19.45 8.40
N LEU A 484 22.27 -19.22 8.33
CA LEU A 484 21.66 -18.07 7.66
C LEU A 484 20.58 -17.44 8.56
N THR A 485 20.47 -16.11 8.54
CA THR A 485 19.55 -15.37 9.43
C THR A 485 18.09 -15.49 9.01
N ASP A 486 17.80 -15.50 7.71
CA ASP A 486 16.43 -15.56 7.17
C ASP A 486 15.62 -16.79 7.63
N PRO A 487 16.14 -18.03 7.59
CA PRO A 487 15.41 -19.20 8.09
C PRO A 487 15.26 -19.19 9.63
N ILE A 488 16.16 -18.50 10.35
CA ILE A 488 16.10 -18.31 11.81
C ILE A 488 14.91 -17.43 12.16
N ILE A 489 14.84 -16.24 11.55
CA ILE A 489 13.76 -15.27 11.80
C ILE A 489 12.42 -15.90 11.44
N SER A 490 12.29 -16.48 10.23
CA SER A 490 11.02 -17.08 9.81
C SER A 490 10.61 -18.25 10.71
N GLY A 491 11.54 -19.12 11.10
CA GLY A 491 11.23 -20.27 11.94
C GLY A 491 10.86 -19.89 13.38
N ARG A 492 11.48 -18.84 13.93
CA ARG A 492 11.11 -18.34 15.27
C ARG A 492 9.74 -17.67 15.29
N GLU A 493 9.51 -16.75 14.36
CA GLU A 493 8.30 -15.92 14.37
C GLU A 493 7.07 -16.68 13.87
N GLU A 494 7.22 -17.53 12.85
CA GLU A 494 6.11 -18.25 12.23
C GLU A 494 5.89 -19.62 12.88
N LEU A 495 6.95 -20.38 13.16
CA LEU A 495 6.87 -21.78 13.62
C LEU A 495 7.12 -21.96 15.12
N GLY A 496 7.65 -20.95 15.82
CA GLY A 496 8.02 -21.07 17.23
C GLY A 496 9.24 -21.95 17.51
N MET A 497 10.05 -22.26 16.50
CA MET A 497 11.22 -23.13 16.65
C MET A 497 12.39 -22.42 17.35
N PRO A 498 13.14 -23.10 18.25
CA PRO A 498 14.27 -22.52 18.98
C PRO A 498 15.53 -22.44 18.12
N LYS A 499 15.48 -21.62 17.07
CA LYS A 499 16.56 -21.50 16.09
C LYS A 499 17.63 -20.52 16.53
N ILE A 500 18.92 -20.75 16.37
CA ILE A 500 19.98 -19.77 16.65
C ILE A 500 21.08 -19.83 15.60
N TYR A 501 21.88 -18.78 15.49
CA TYR A 501 22.98 -18.76 14.52
C TYR A 501 24.19 -19.58 15.00
N SER A 502 24.74 -20.38 14.10
CA SER A 502 26.11 -20.90 14.15
C SER A 502 26.61 -21.07 12.72
N ALA A 503 27.91 -20.85 12.48
CA ALA A 503 28.50 -21.35 11.25
C ALA A 503 28.53 -22.89 11.32
N ILE A 504 28.21 -23.52 10.19
CA ILE A 504 28.10 -24.97 10.02
C ILE A 504 28.79 -25.30 8.71
N ASP A 505 30.03 -25.76 8.81
CA ASP A 505 30.87 -26.16 7.68
C ASP A 505 30.76 -27.66 7.48
N ILE A 506 30.65 -28.08 6.21
CA ILE A 506 30.58 -29.48 5.82
C ILE A 506 31.81 -29.81 4.97
N GLU A 507 32.60 -30.77 5.44
CA GLU A 507 33.71 -31.37 4.71
C GLU A 507 33.30 -32.80 4.39
N ARG A 508 33.23 -33.16 3.10
CA ARG A 508 32.68 -34.45 2.66
C ARG A 508 33.46 -35.02 1.48
N ASP A 509 33.68 -36.33 1.50
CA ASP A 509 34.14 -37.12 0.36
C ASP A 509 33.23 -38.35 0.11
N SER A 510 33.71 -39.34 -0.67
CA SER A 510 32.95 -40.56 -0.98
C SER A 510 32.68 -41.49 0.21
N LYS A 511 33.48 -41.40 1.27
CA LYS A 511 33.48 -42.29 2.45
C LYS A 511 33.37 -41.54 3.77
N SER A 512 33.50 -40.21 3.79
CA SER A 512 33.42 -39.41 5.01
C SER A 512 32.45 -38.23 4.88
N TYR A 513 31.85 -37.86 6.02
CA TYR A 513 31.02 -36.68 6.18
C TYR A 513 31.32 -36.04 7.54
N HIS A 514 31.97 -34.87 7.53
CA HIS A 514 32.40 -34.16 8.73
C HIS A 514 31.68 -32.82 8.83
N ILE A 515 31.13 -32.56 10.01
CA ILE A 515 30.43 -31.32 10.33
C ILE A 515 31.26 -30.58 11.37
N ARG A 516 31.62 -29.34 11.07
CA ARG A 516 32.29 -28.44 12.03
C ARG A 516 31.37 -27.26 12.34
N THR A 517 31.13 -27.03 13.62
CA THR A 517 30.34 -25.87 14.07
C THR A 517 31.21 -24.84 14.77
N THR A 518 31.05 -23.58 14.36
CA THR A 518 31.82 -22.46 14.90
C THR A 518 30.96 -21.24 15.19
N TRP A 519 31.44 -20.42 16.11
CA TRP A 519 30.90 -19.08 16.36
C TRP A 519 32.07 -18.11 16.39
N ASN A 520 32.07 -17.12 15.49
CA ASN A 520 33.16 -16.17 15.32
C ASN A 520 34.56 -16.84 15.22
N GLY A 521 34.66 -17.91 14.42
CA GLY A 521 35.88 -18.70 14.24
C GLY A 521 36.20 -19.69 15.37
N MET A 522 35.53 -19.59 16.52
CA MET A 522 35.72 -20.52 17.63
C MET A 522 34.97 -21.83 17.38
N THR A 523 35.71 -22.93 17.22
CA THR A 523 35.10 -24.26 17.07
C THR A 523 34.56 -24.77 18.39
N TRP A 524 33.28 -25.13 18.38
CA TRP A 524 32.58 -25.69 19.54
C TRP A 524 32.10 -27.13 19.31
N GLY A 525 31.86 -27.56 18.07
CA GLY A 525 31.41 -28.93 17.78
C GLY A 525 32.11 -29.54 16.57
N ARG A 526 32.36 -30.86 16.65
CA ARG A 526 32.78 -31.72 15.55
C ARG A 526 31.94 -32.99 15.56
N PHE A 527 31.40 -33.33 14.41
CA PHE A 527 30.59 -34.54 14.20
C PHE A 527 31.17 -35.24 12.99
N GLU A 528 31.64 -36.47 13.17
CA GLU A 528 32.37 -37.19 12.13
C GLU A 528 31.64 -38.49 11.82
N LEU A 529 31.37 -38.74 10.55
CA LEU A 529 30.92 -40.03 10.03
C LEU A 529 32.00 -40.50 9.05
N ASN A 530 32.70 -41.57 9.39
CA ASN A 530 33.74 -42.19 8.58
C ASN A 530 33.28 -43.53 8.04
N ASP A 531 33.98 -44.09 7.06
CA ASP A 531 33.68 -45.42 6.51
C ASP A 531 32.22 -45.57 6.05
N LEU A 532 31.70 -44.55 5.36
CA LEU A 532 30.34 -44.53 4.84
C LEU A 532 30.17 -45.57 3.73
N GLU A 533 29.14 -46.41 3.87
CA GLU A 533 28.75 -47.44 2.92
C GLU A 533 27.31 -47.24 2.47
N GLU A 534 27.08 -47.31 1.16
CA GLU A 534 25.75 -47.17 0.57
C GLU A 534 24.90 -48.42 0.77
N VAL A 535 23.63 -48.23 1.12
CA VAL A 535 22.71 -49.33 1.41
C VAL A 535 21.78 -49.57 0.22
N ASN A 536 21.72 -50.82 -0.26
CA ASN A 536 20.94 -51.20 -1.46
C ASN A 536 19.42 -51.30 -1.21
N GLU A 537 18.97 -51.44 0.04
CA GLU A 537 17.54 -51.52 0.39
C GLU A 537 17.05 -50.23 1.04
N MET A 538 16.07 -49.57 0.42
CA MET A 538 15.42 -48.36 0.94
C MET A 538 14.16 -48.65 1.79
N ASN A 539 13.77 -49.92 1.95
CA ASN A 539 12.50 -50.30 2.58
C ASN A 539 12.40 -49.79 4.03
N GLY A 540 11.40 -48.93 4.29
CA GLY A 540 11.10 -48.40 5.62
C GLY A 540 11.83 -47.11 6.03
N THR A 541 12.72 -46.56 5.18
CA THR A 541 13.40 -45.29 5.50
C THR A 541 12.52 -44.10 5.15
N THR A 542 12.03 -43.41 6.18
CA THR A 542 11.35 -42.13 5.99
C THR A 542 12.39 -41.02 5.82
N GLY A 543 12.23 -40.11 4.86
CA GLY A 543 13.10 -38.91 4.71
C GLY A 543 12.95 -37.86 5.82
N LYS A 544 12.59 -38.31 7.02
CA LYS A 544 12.46 -37.47 8.22
C LYS A 544 13.83 -36.96 8.63
N ILE A 545 13.84 -35.73 9.12
CA ILE A 545 15.06 -35.06 9.61
C ILE A 545 15.58 -35.67 10.92
N SER A 546 14.67 -36.28 11.70
CA SER A 546 14.93 -36.96 12.97
C SER A 546 13.69 -37.75 13.42
N GLY A 547 13.83 -38.56 14.48
CA GLY A 547 12.73 -39.23 15.16
C GLY A 547 12.91 -40.74 15.27
N ASP A 548 12.37 -41.36 16.33
CA ASP A 548 12.24 -42.81 16.35
C ASP A 548 11.08 -43.26 15.45
N THR A 549 11.03 -44.54 15.05
CA THR A 549 9.96 -45.04 14.16
C THR A 549 8.56 -44.87 14.76
N ALA A 550 8.47 -44.73 16.08
CA ALA A 550 7.24 -44.51 16.83
C ALA A 550 6.89 -43.02 17.08
N ASP A 551 7.75 -42.06 16.71
CA ASP A 551 7.49 -40.63 16.93
C ASP A 551 6.60 -40.04 15.82
N GLU A 552 5.57 -39.31 16.22
CA GLU A 552 4.53 -38.79 15.32
C GLU A 552 4.88 -37.40 14.72
N GLY A 553 5.80 -36.68 15.35
CA GLY A 553 6.19 -35.32 14.95
C GLY A 553 7.31 -34.71 15.80
N ILE A 554 7.56 -33.42 15.59
CA ILE A 554 8.52 -32.61 16.33
C ILE A 554 7.79 -31.71 17.32
N LEU A 555 8.15 -31.82 18.60
CA LEU A 555 7.72 -30.92 19.67
C LEU A 555 8.74 -29.80 19.86
N VAL A 556 8.27 -28.57 20.02
CA VAL A 556 9.09 -27.41 20.40
C VAL A 556 8.38 -26.56 21.46
N ASP A 557 9.17 -25.86 22.27
CA ASP A 557 8.68 -24.87 23.23
C ASP A 557 8.86 -23.48 22.64
N ARG A 558 7.76 -22.78 22.35
CA ARG A 558 7.81 -21.42 21.84
C ARG A 558 7.84 -20.45 23.02
N TYR A 559 8.80 -19.52 23.01
CA TYR A 559 8.87 -18.41 23.96
C TYR A 559 9.22 -17.11 23.25
N LEU A 560 8.35 -16.10 23.37
CA LEU A 560 8.60 -14.72 22.93
C LEU A 560 8.53 -13.78 24.14
N PRO A 561 9.62 -13.10 24.50
CA PRO A 561 9.63 -12.21 25.65
C PRO A 561 8.79 -10.96 25.39
N ALA A 562 8.12 -10.48 26.43
CA ALA A 562 7.39 -9.22 26.40
C ALA A 562 8.35 -8.02 26.32
N VAL A 563 7.98 -7.03 25.50
CA VAL A 563 8.79 -5.82 25.29
C VAL A 563 8.74 -4.91 26.52
N GLY A 564 9.90 -4.36 26.92
CA GLY A 564 10.01 -3.32 27.94
C GLY A 564 10.71 -3.77 29.23
N ARG A 565 11.41 -2.83 29.88
CA ARG A 565 12.21 -3.11 31.09
C ARG A 565 11.40 -3.70 32.24
N GLU A 566 10.15 -3.25 32.41
CA GLU A 566 9.22 -3.70 33.46
C GLU A 566 8.64 -5.10 33.19
N ASN A 567 8.79 -5.60 31.97
CA ASN A 567 8.27 -6.89 31.53
C ASN A 567 9.35 -7.98 31.47
N LYS A 568 10.56 -7.73 31.97
CA LYS A 568 11.61 -8.76 32.09
C LYS A 568 11.08 -10.01 32.79
N GLY A 569 11.25 -11.17 32.16
CA GLY A 569 10.77 -12.46 32.68
C GLY A 569 9.31 -12.78 32.33
N LYS A 570 8.58 -11.88 31.66
CA LYS A 570 7.24 -12.15 31.13
C LYS A 570 7.30 -12.46 29.64
N ALA A 571 6.43 -13.35 29.18
CA ALA A 571 6.29 -13.69 27.77
C ALA A 571 5.06 -12.99 27.16
N ASP A 572 5.19 -12.51 25.92
CA ASP A 572 4.04 -12.16 25.07
C ASP A 572 3.41 -13.43 24.48
N ALA A 573 4.20 -14.48 24.30
CA ALA A 573 3.73 -15.81 23.90
C ALA A 573 4.61 -16.91 24.52
N GLN A 574 3.98 -17.87 25.18
CA GLN A 574 4.64 -19.08 25.65
C GLN A 574 3.69 -20.27 25.49
N TYR A 575 4.08 -21.27 24.70
CA TYR A 575 3.28 -22.48 24.49
C TYR A 575 4.04 -23.59 23.74
N ALA A 576 3.59 -24.83 23.91
CA ALA A 576 4.08 -25.95 23.11
C ALA A 576 3.55 -25.90 21.67
N VAL A 577 4.43 -26.22 20.72
CA VAL A 577 4.11 -26.36 19.30
C VAL A 577 4.46 -27.77 18.85
N PHE A 578 3.64 -28.33 17.97
CA PHE A 578 3.86 -29.65 17.37
C PHE A 578 3.76 -29.59 15.86
N ASP A 579 4.79 -30.12 15.19
CA ASP A 579 4.80 -30.36 13.75
C ASP A 579 4.65 -31.85 13.48
N ARG A 580 3.48 -32.27 13.01
CA ARG A 580 3.19 -33.67 12.69
C ARG A 580 3.86 -34.07 11.38
N PHE A 581 4.61 -35.17 11.39
CA PHE A 581 5.26 -35.67 10.17
C PHE A 581 4.27 -36.04 9.07
N SER A 582 3.04 -36.43 9.42
CA SER A 582 1.97 -36.71 8.46
C SER A 582 1.54 -35.49 7.65
N ASN A 583 1.81 -34.28 8.14
CA ASN A 583 1.42 -33.01 7.53
C ASN A 583 2.52 -32.43 6.63
N ALA A 584 3.66 -33.11 6.49
CA ALA A 584 4.77 -32.63 5.68
C ALA A 584 4.38 -32.53 4.20
N GLU A 585 4.46 -31.31 3.66
CA GLU A 585 4.18 -31.00 2.26
C GLU A 585 5.30 -30.13 1.67
N PRO A 586 5.97 -30.55 0.58
CA PRO A 586 5.90 -31.91 0.01
C PRO A 586 6.50 -32.95 0.96
N LYS A 587 6.11 -34.22 0.77
CA LYS A 587 6.72 -35.33 1.49
C LYS A 587 8.17 -35.54 1.03
N PRO A 588 9.14 -35.59 1.96
CA PRO A 588 10.52 -35.93 1.63
C PRO A 588 10.65 -37.29 0.96
N GLN A 589 11.43 -37.34 -0.12
CA GLN A 589 11.72 -38.54 -0.90
C GLN A 589 13.23 -38.83 -0.85
N PRO A 590 13.67 -39.74 0.04
CA PRO A 590 15.03 -40.26 0.02
C PRO A 590 15.35 -40.89 -1.33
N GLN A 591 16.54 -40.61 -1.83
CA GLN A 591 17.09 -41.15 -3.07
C GLN A 591 18.37 -41.95 -2.81
N ARG A 592 19.12 -41.59 -1.76
CA ARG A 592 20.40 -42.23 -1.43
C ARG A 592 20.60 -42.29 0.08
N ILE A 593 21.10 -43.43 0.58
CA ILE A 593 21.36 -43.65 2.01
C ILE A 593 22.74 -44.27 2.17
N LEU A 594 23.58 -43.62 2.96
CA LEU A 594 24.86 -44.17 3.41
C LEU A 594 24.83 -44.36 4.92
N LYS A 595 25.37 -45.47 5.42
CA LYS A 595 25.51 -45.76 6.85
C LYS A 595 26.97 -45.84 7.25
N SER A 596 27.25 -45.51 8.50
CA SER A 596 28.58 -45.56 9.09
C SER A 596 28.54 -46.34 10.40
N GLY A 597 29.51 -47.25 10.58
CA GLY A 597 29.82 -47.87 11.87
C GLY A 597 30.87 -47.11 12.68
N ASN A 598 31.46 -46.05 12.11
CA ASN A 598 32.55 -45.28 12.69
C ASN A 598 32.16 -43.80 12.73
N ALA A 599 31.47 -43.40 13.80
CA ALA A 599 31.01 -42.04 13.97
C ALA A 599 31.30 -41.50 15.37
N SER A 600 31.54 -40.19 15.47
CA SER A 600 31.86 -39.52 16.73
C SER A 600 31.17 -38.16 16.86
N VAL A 601 30.93 -37.75 18.10
CA VAL A 601 30.38 -36.44 18.47
C VAL A 601 31.30 -35.84 19.54
N VAL A 602 31.92 -34.70 19.23
CA VAL A 602 32.80 -33.98 20.14
C VAL A 602 32.30 -32.56 20.32
N LEU A 603 31.90 -32.22 21.55
CA LEU A 603 31.41 -30.90 21.94
C LEU A 603 32.37 -30.27 22.93
N ASN A 604 32.77 -29.03 22.67
CA ASN A 604 33.66 -28.25 23.53
C ASN A 604 32.83 -27.13 24.15
N ALA A 605 32.57 -27.22 25.46
CA ALA A 605 31.77 -26.22 26.20
C ALA A 605 32.24 -24.78 25.93
N ARG A 606 33.57 -24.59 25.91
CA ARG A 606 34.27 -23.29 25.91
C ARG A 606 33.79 -22.39 27.05
N ASP A 607 34.48 -21.28 27.28
CA ASP A 607 34.11 -20.32 28.32
C ASP A 607 33.32 -19.13 27.72
N TRP A 608 32.90 -18.23 28.59
CA TRP A 608 32.20 -17.00 28.19
C TRP A 608 33.03 -16.15 27.22
N SER A 609 34.36 -16.10 27.38
CA SER A 609 35.25 -15.32 26.52
C SER A 609 35.28 -15.86 25.08
N ALA A 610 35.25 -17.18 24.94
CA ALA A 610 35.28 -17.87 23.66
C ALA A 610 33.89 -17.96 22.99
N LEU A 611 32.81 -18.09 23.77
CA LEU A 611 31.42 -18.14 23.29
C LEU A 611 30.47 -17.20 24.08
N PRO A 612 30.61 -15.87 24.02
CA PRO A 612 29.82 -14.91 24.80
C PRO A 612 28.31 -15.15 24.78
N THR A 613 27.73 -15.44 23.61
CA THR A 613 26.28 -15.65 23.46
C THR A 613 25.87 -17.12 23.43
N LEU A 614 26.81 -18.07 23.39
CA LEU A 614 26.52 -19.49 23.24
C LEU A 614 27.08 -20.40 24.36
N HIS A 615 27.98 -19.91 25.23
CA HIS A 615 28.63 -20.71 26.29
C HIS A 615 27.63 -21.46 27.17
N HIS A 616 26.51 -20.82 27.53
CA HIS A 616 25.46 -21.42 28.35
C HIS A 616 24.67 -22.51 27.60
N ILE A 617 24.61 -22.45 26.27
CA ILE A 617 23.97 -23.49 25.44
C ILE A 617 24.96 -24.64 25.24
N ILE A 618 26.15 -24.33 24.72
CA ILE A 618 27.16 -25.35 24.39
C ILE A 618 27.67 -26.05 25.65
N GLY A 619 27.82 -25.35 26.77
CA GLY A 619 28.16 -25.94 28.06
C GLY A 619 27.16 -27.03 28.46
N ARG A 620 25.85 -26.77 28.31
CA ARG A 620 24.79 -27.76 28.59
C ARG A 620 24.78 -28.91 27.59
N LEU A 621 25.07 -28.66 26.32
CA LEU A 621 25.18 -29.73 25.32
C LEU A 621 26.39 -30.64 25.57
N ALA A 622 27.51 -30.08 26.01
CA ALA A 622 28.74 -30.83 26.32
C ALA A 622 28.61 -31.72 27.57
N GLU A 623 27.59 -31.51 28.41
CA GLU A 623 27.29 -32.39 29.55
C GLU A 623 26.65 -33.73 29.12
N ILE A 624 26.18 -33.87 27.87
CA ILE A 624 25.51 -35.08 27.38
C ILE A 624 26.54 -36.20 27.21
N PRO A 625 26.55 -37.24 28.06
CA PRO A 625 27.51 -38.32 27.92
C PRO A 625 27.14 -39.21 26.72
N VAL A 626 28.09 -39.56 25.88
CA VAL A 626 27.87 -40.55 24.81
C VAL A 626 28.15 -41.94 25.40
N TYR A 627 27.09 -42.71 25.68
CA TYR A 627 27.26 -44.10 26.13
C TYR A 627 27.52 -45.03 24.96
N ASP A 628 26.85 -44.79 23.84
CA ASP A 628 26.97 -45.57 22.61
C ASP A 628 26.47 -44.78 21.41
N VAL A 629 27.03 -45.06 20.23
CA VAL A 629 26.53 -44.55 18.94
C VAL A 629 25.65 -45.63 18.32
N VAL A 630 24.33 -45.41 18.36
CA VAL A 630 23.33 -46.41 17.97
C VAL A 630 23.23 -46.53 16.45
N SER A 631 23.30 -45.40 15.74
CA SER A 631 23.31 -45.38 14.29
C SER A 631 23.89 -44.06 13.77
N ALA A 632 24.63 -44.12 12.67
CA ALA A 632 25.08 -42.95 11.94
C ALA A 632 24.79 -43.12 10.45
N GLN A 633 24.21 -42.10 9.81
CA GLN A 633 23.82 -42.18 8.39
C GLN A 633 23.81 -40.82 7.71
N VAL A 634 23.92 -40.84 6.38
CA VAL A 634 23.71 -39.71 5.47
C VAL A 634 22.58 -40.07 4.51
N VAL A 635 21.53 -39.24 4.48
CA VAL A 635 20.36 -39.42 3.61
C VAL A 635 20.27 -38.26 2.64
N GLU A 636 20.23 -38.54 1.35
CA GLU A 636 20.06 -37.54 0.29
C GLU A 636 18.69 -37.72 -0.35
N GLY A 637 18.04 -36.63 -0.75
CA GLY A 637 16.74 -36.71 -1.40
C GLY A 637 16.20 -35.39 -1.91
N VAL A 638 14.94 -35.43 -2.34
CA VAL A 638 14.16 -34.30 -2.85
C VAL A 638 12.87 -34.12 -2.06
N GLY A 639 12.23 -32.96 -2.19
CA GLY A 639 11.00 -32.64 -1.45
C GLY A 639 11.32 -32.11 -0.06
N VAL A 640 11.50 -30.79 0.04
CA VAL A 640 11.76 -30.13 1.32
C VAL A 640 10.47 -29.51 1.84
N PRO A 641 9.90 -30.00 2.96
CA PRO A 641 8.72 -29.40 3.56
C PRO A 641 9.05 -28.04 4.17
N ASP A 642 8.10 -27.12 4.12
CA ASP A 642 8.22 -25.78 4.71
C ASP A 642 7.85 -25.71 6.20
N VAL A 643 7.39 -26.85 6.73
CA VAL A 643 6.97 -27.06 8.12
C VAL A 643 5.76 -26.19 8.51
N SER A 644 4.94 -25.79 7.54
CA SER A 644 3.70 -25.06 7.77
C SER A 644 2.66 -25.83 8.60
N GLY A 645 2.85 -27.14 8.78
CA GLY A 645 2.04 -27.99 9.64
C GLY A 645 2.23 -27.78 11.14
N ALA A 646 3.22 -26.99 11.57
CA ALA A 646 3.47 -26.68 12.97
C ALA A 646 2.31 -25.88 13.59
N CYS A 647 1.73 -26.37 14.68
CA CYS A 647 0.63 -25.72 15.37
C CYS A 647 0.77 -25.73 16.89
N ARG A 648 0.13 -24.77 17.56
CA ARG A 648 -0.01 -24.77 19.03
C ARG A 648 -0.85 -25.97 19.46
N ILE A 649 -0.42 -26.65 20.52
CA ILE A 649 -1.06 -27.88 21.02
C ILE A 649 -1.44 -27.82 22.50
N GLU A 650 -1.64 -26.63 23.07
CA GLU A 650 -2.05 -26.49 24.47
C GLU A 650 -3.48 -26.90 24.78
#